data_AF-A0A934UI67-F1
#
_entry.id   AF-A0A934UI67-F1
#
_cell.length_a   1.000
_cell.length_b   1.000
_cell.length_c   1.000
_cell.angle_alpha   90.00
_cell.angle_beta   90.00
_cell.angle_gamma   90.00
#
_symmetry.space_group_name_H-M   'P 1'
#
loop_
_entity.id
_entity.type
_entity.pdbx_description
1 polymer ?
#
loop_
_entity_poly.entity_id
_entity_poly.type
_entity_poly.pdbx_seq_one_letter_code
_entity_poly.pdbx_strand_id
1 'polypeptide(L)'
;MNIRLLLLALLSVVSVIAQEKSFWLNEKINEDNREPMHASYYVYENEEVASKNNWQESENYLNLNGNWKFKYADSPKQLPADFEKKVFNDSDWDTFKIPANWDVNGYGYPIYTNTTYDFEKYIPINPPFVPTDYNPTGIYRKTINISKDWNNKTIFLHVGAAKSNLTVWINGTYIGYGEDGKLPQEFNITPFLKAGENTIVLKVMKWSDGSYLECQDFWRMSGITRDTYLYARNKMHLKDFEIIPNLDSDYVNGSLKINTEFSQLNKKDKYTLEIQFKDKETVVATKTIAVTTPKQTIEFTVDNPKKWTAETPNLYQVSFLLKNKKGKMLEIINQNVGFRKIEIKKGQLLVNGKAIYIKGVNRQETDPKMGQTLSRERMEQDLKLLKQYNFNAVRMSHYPNDDYFYELCDKYGIYVVDEANLESHGMGYVITQTLGNNPSWELAHHQRIERMVERDKNHASVIIWSMGNEAGNGYNFYREYLWLKKRDASRPVQYERASTAGWEGKSMKFEWNSDIIDPQYSSPKGMVEYIENNPNPKRPYILSEYAHAMGNSMGNFKDYWDLFRKYPNFQGGFVWDMIDQSIYKTKSDGSLVFAYGGDFGPKDVPSANNFLNNGVFNPERKPNPHAFEAKNVLQNILTSWQKKETVTVKVFNEFFFKNLDNVRLHWQLVLDGISTQEGTIESLNINPQEAISIQLPIDLNGKQFQEAFVNFSYTLKDEEPFLPQDFEIATEQLQLQGNWKNANTVVGESKISVEKKGKTIVFKSNKAEIIFDKKTGFISGYTFNKESILKEGYELRPNFWRAPTDNDMGANFQKNLLVWKQAMENPILVSFKYSTSKDHKILVKAIYKLTQVDADLILNYEMNSEGVLLVNQSLDINKNKEIPMLPRFGMKIILPKNFSNLVYYGRGPSENYEDRKYNTKVGVFNQTVSEQYYPYIRPQETGNKTDVRWLEISNNAVKITIQSNELFAMSALHYLTEDLDDGLEKDQRNAADLSERDLTSLKIDYKQMGVGGIDSWGAWPLDQYLLKKKSYQYQFSIIPFVKE
;
A
#
# COMPACT_ATOMS: atom_id res chain seq x y z
N MET A 1 12.04 -43.12 -69.69
CA MET A 1 10.93 -42.15 -69.66
C MET A 1 9.88 -42.69 -68.70
N ASN A 2 9.38 -41.87 -67.77
CA ASN A 2 8.28 -42.14 -66.82
C ASN A 2 8.50 -43.22 -65.72
N ILE A 3 9.01 -42.78 -64.56
CA ILE A 3 8.59 -43.22 -63.20
C ILE A 3 9.27 -42.32 -62.13
N ARG A 4 10.42 -41.71 -62.41
CA ARG A 4 11.12 -40.80 -61.47
C ARG A 4 10.56 -39.37 -61.36
N LEU A 5 9.70 -38.94 -62.29
CA LEU A 5 9.05 -37.61 -62.22
C LEU A 5 7.72 -37.60 -61.45
N LEU A 6 7.13 -38.77 -61.15
CA LEU A 6 5.89 -38.85 -60.37
C LEU A 6 6.11 -38.84 -58.85
N LEU A 7 7.31 -39.22 -58.38
CA LEU A 7 7.66 -39.23 -56.95
C LEU A 7 8.14 -37.86 -56.43
N LEU A 8 8.49 -36.92 -57.31
CA LEU A 8 8.81 -35.53 -56.93
C LEU A 8 7.59 -34.59 -56.98
N ALA A 9 6.46 -35.02 -57.55
CA ALA A 9 5.21 -34.25 -57.60
C ALA A 9 4.21 -34.60 -56.47
N LEU A 10 4.50 -35.63 -55.67
CA LEU A 10 3.71 -36.01 -54.50
C LEU A 10 4.28 -35.47 -53.16
N LEU A 11 5.37 -34.70 -53.22
CA LEU A 11 5.98 -33.98 -52.09
C LEU A 11 5.55 -32.51 -52.00
N SER A 12 4.56 -32.09 -52.79
CA SER A 12 4.20 -30.68 -52.92
C SER A 12 2.69 -30.46 -53.02
N VAL A 13 1.86 -31.13 -52.21
CA VAL A 13 0.58 -30.61 -51.69
C VAL A 13 0.23 -31.42 -50.44
N VAL A 14 0.93 -31.17 -49.34
CA VAL A 14 0.29 -31.23 -48.02
C VAL A 14 0.54 -29.88 -47.40
N SER A 15 -0.26 -28.90 -47.81
CA SER A 15 -0.55 -27.75 -46.96
C SER A 15 -1.23 -28.34 -45.72
N VAL A 16 -0.43 -28.78 -44.75
CA VAL A 16 -0.93 -28.93 -43.39
C VAL A 16 -1.32 -27.52 -43.03
N ILE A 17 -2.61 -27.23 -43.12
CA ILE A 17 -3.25 -26.23 -42.28
C ILE A 17 -2.92 -26.73 -40.88
N ALA A 18 -1.83 -26.24 -40.31
CA ALA A 18 -1.60 -26.37 -38.88
C ALA A 18 -2.71 -25.55 -38.26
N GLN A 19 -3.84 -26.21 -38.00
CA GLN A 19 -4.81 -25.75 -37.02
C GLN A 19 -3.96 -25.39 -35.80
N GLU A 20 -3.95 -24.12 -35.39
CA GLU A 20 -3.31 -23.71 -34.14
C GLU A 20 -3.68 -24.77 -33.10
N LYS A 21 -2.70 -25.53 -32.59
CA LYS A 21 -2.89 -26.16 -31.29
C LYS A 21 -3.23 -24.97 -30.40
N SER A 22 -4.43 -24.94 -29.82
CA SER A 22 -4.80 -23.85 -28.92
C SER A 22 -3.94 -23.96 -27.66
N PHE A 23 -2.70 -23.44 -27.71
CA PHE A 23 -1.74 -23.47 -26.60
C PHE A 23 -2.39 -22.85 -25.36
N TRP A 24 -3.09 -21.74 -25.55
CA TRP A 24 -3.89 -20.99 -24.57
C TRP A 24 -5.11 -21.72 -23.97
N LEU A 25 -5.28 -23.03 -24.24
CA LEU A 25 -6.28 -23.92 -23.65
C LEU A 25 -5.64 -25.23 -23.15
N ASN A 26 -4.34 -25.24 -22.86
CA ASN A 26 -3.60 -26.45 -22.53
C ASN A 26 -2.49 -26.17 -21.51
N GLU A 27 -2.77 -26.47 -20.24
CA GLU A 27 -1.90 -26.20 -19.09
C GLU A 27 -0.55 -26.93 -19.12
N LYS A 28 -0.39 -27.85 -20.08
CA LYS A 28 0.85 -28.61 -20.31
C LYS A 28 1.79 -27.92 -21.30
N ILE A 29 1.38 -26.82 -21.94
CA ILE A 29 2.17 -26.08 -22.93
C ILE A 29 2.02 -24.56 -22.69
N ASN A 30 2.81 -24.02 -21.77
CA ASN A 30 2.81 -22.57 -21.47
C ASN A 30 3.78 -21.76 -22.35
N GLU A 31 4.58 -22.41 -23.18
CA GLU A 31 5.53 -21.77 -24.09
C GLU A 31 5.85 -22.65 -25.31
N ASP A 32 6.30 -22.01 -26.39
CA ASP A 32 6.85 -22.65 -27.58
C ASP A 32 7.95 -21.74 -28.19
N ASN A 33 9.15 -22.28 -28.36
CA ASN A 33 10.36 -21.58 -28.85
C ASN A 33 10.78 -20.30 -28.08
N ARG A 34 10.26 -20.09 -26.86
CA ARG A 34 10.75 -19.03 -25.97
C ARG A 34 12.17 -19.38 -25.48
N GLU A 35 13.05 -18.39 -25.45
CA GLU A 35 14.39 -18.58 -24.89
C GLU A 35 14.32 -18.83 -23.37
N PRO A 36 15.19 -19.69 -22.82
CA PRO A 36 15.28 -19.86 -21.37
C PRO A 36 15.56 -18.54 -20.66
N MET A 37 14.96 -18.35 -19.49
CA MET A 37 15.21 -17.16 -18.69
C MET A 37 16.67 -17.10 -18.23
N HIS A 38 17.22 -15.89 -18.17
CA HIS A 38 18.56 -15.61 -17.67
C HIS A 38 18.51 -14.38 -16.75
N ALA A 39 19.60 -14.09 -16.04
CA ALA A 39 19.67 -12.91 -15.20
C ALA A 39 19.41 -11.64 -16.02
N SER A 40 18.75 -10.64 -15.44
CA SER A 40 18.65 -9.33 -16.08
C SER A 40 20.04 -8.71 -16.20
N TYR A 41 20.42 -8.32 -17.42
CA TYR A 41 21.64 -7.57 -17.68
C TYR A 41 21.54 -6.84 -19.02
N TYR A 42 22.36 -5.79 -19.17
CA TYR A 42 22.53 -5.08 -20.42
C TYR A 42 23.93 -5.27 -21.00
N VAL A 43 24.02 -5.22 -22.33
CA VAL A 43 25.23 -5.56 -23.08
C VAL A 43 25.71 -4.35 -23.86
N TYR A 44 27.00 -4.08 -23.77
CA TYR A 44 27.65 -2.95 -24.42
C TYR A 44 28.78 -3.43 -25.34
N GLU A 45 28.98 -2.76 -26.46
CA GLU A 45 29.99 -3.11 -27.48
C GLU A 45 31.42 -2.65 -27.10
N ASN A 46 31.55 -1.66 -26.22
CA ASN A 46 32.82 -1.07 -25.82
C ASN A 46 32.73 -0.37 -24.45
N GLU A 47 33.89 0.01 -23.91
CA GLU A 47 34.01 0.63 -22.57
C GLU A 47 33.38 2.03 -22.50
N GLU A 48 33.41 2.80 -23.59
CA GLU A 48 32.82 4.14 -23.64
C GLU A 48 31.31 4.08 -23.37
N VAL A 49 30.59 3.22 -24.08
CA VAL A 49 29.14 3.06 -23.90
C VAL A 49 28.83 2.41 -22.55
N ALA A 50 29.61 1.40 -22.15
CA ALA A 50 29.43 0.72 -20.87
C ALA A 50 29.58 1.65 -19.65
N SER A 51 30.49 2.64 -19.74
CA SER A 51 30.73 3.62 -18.66
C SER A 51 29.56 4.57 -18.42
N LYS A 52 28.73 4.83 -19.45
CA LYS A 52 27.52 5.66 -19.32
C LYS A 52 26.37 4.91 -18.65
N ASN A 53 26.43 3.58 -18.62
CA ASN A 53 25.37 2.69 -18.14
C ASN A 53 23.99 2.97 -18.75
N ASN A 54 23.97 3.41 -20.02
CA ASN A 54 22.75 3.64 -20.78
C ASN A 54 22.69 2.66 -21.96
N TRP A 55 22.10 1.50 -21.73
CA TRP A 55 22.02 0.42 -22.71
C TRP A 55 21.23 0.78 -23.98
N GLN A 56 20.34 1.78 -23.90
CA GLN A 56 19.58 2.28 -25.04
C GLN A 56 20.47 3.02 -26.06
N GLU A 57 21.69 3.43 -25.68
CA GLU A 57 22.68 4.03 -26.59
C GLU A 57 23.52 2.98 -27.35
N SER A 58 23.38 1.68 -27.04
CA SER A 58 24.15 0.64 -27.72
C SER A 58 23.80 0.53 -29.21
N GLU A 59 24.82 0.36 -30.06
CA GLU A 59 24.62 0.03 -31.48
C GLU A 59 23.87 -1.30 -31.71
N ASN A 60 23.78 -2.13 -30.65
CA ASN A 60 23.13 -3.43 -30.64
C ASN A 60 21.70 -3.40 -30.11
N TYR A 61 21.15 -2.22 -29.88
CA TYR A 61 19.78 -2.03 -29.39
C TYR A 61 18.90 -1.39 -30.48
N LEU A 62 17.65 -1.86 -30.58
CA LEU A 62 16.62 -1.22 -31.39
C LEU A 62 15.31 -1.13 -30.59
N ASN A 63 14.94 0.09 -30.22
CA ASN A 63 13.69 0.36 -29.53
C ASN A 63 12.47 0.00 -30.38
N LEU A 64 11.55 -0.78 -29.83
CA LEU A 64 10.27 -1.09 -30.47
C LEU A 64 9.07 -0.42 -29.79
N ASN A 65 9.25 0.29 -28.68
CA ASN A 65 8.20 1.10 -28.05
C ASN A 65 7.66 2.20 -28.99
N GLY A 66 6.56 2.81 -28.58
CA GLY A 66 5.85 3.85 -29.32
C GLY A 66 4.79 3.26 -30.24
N ASN A 67 4.63 3.85 -31.42
CA ASN A 67 3.50 3.55 -32.32
C ASN A 67 3.62 2.16 -32.98
N TRP A 68 2.50 1.44 -32.99
CA TRP A 68 2.23 0.20 -33.72
C TRP A 68 0.89 0.30 -34.44
N LYS A 69 0.75 -0.37 -35.58
CA LYS A 69 -0.57 -0.62 -36.16
C LYS A 69 -1.32 -1.61 -35.27
N PHE A 70 -2.58 -1.33 -34.96
CA PHE A 70 -3.32 -2.10 -33.97
C PHE A 70 -4.72 -2.47 -34.44
N LYS A 71 -5.10 -3.72 -34.18
CA LYS A 71 -6.45 -4.23 -34.39
C LYS A 71 -6.94 -4.91 -33.13
N TYR A 72 -8.07 -4.42 -32.62
CA TYR A 72 -8.83 -5.06 -31.55
C TYR A 72 -9.99 -5.86 -32.13
N ALA A 73 -10.25 -7.04 -31.57
CA ALA A 73 -11.40 -7.88 -31.88
C ALA A 73 -11.98 -8.49 -30.60
N ASP A 74 -13.31 -8.61 -30.53
CA ASP A 74 -14.00 -9.15 -29.34
C ASP A 74 -13.75 -10.66 -29.17
N SER A 75 -13.34 -11.35 -30.23
CA SER A 75 -13.03 -12.79 -30.22
C SER A 75 -11.89 -13.10 -31.18
N PRO A 76 -11.04 -14.11 -30.88
CA PRO A 76 -10.02 -14.59 -31.82
C PRO A 76 -10.62 -15.08 -33.14
N LYS A 77 -11.90 -15.47 -33.17
CA LYS A 77 -12.61 -15.90 -34.39
C LYS A 77 -12.86 -14.76 -35.38
N GLN A 78 -12.77 -13.51 -34.94
CA GLN A 78 -13.05 -12.32 -35.74
C GLN A 78 -11.78 -11.64 -36.29
N LEU A 79 -10.61 -12.23 -36.08
CA LEU A 79 -9.36 -11.68 -36.59
C LEU A 79 -9.33 -11.70 -38.14
N PRO A 80 -8.79 -10.67 -38.80
CA PRO A 80 -8.65 -10.66 -40.25
C PRO A 80 -7.81 -11.85 -40.72
N ALA A 81 -8.23 -12.54 -41.77
CA ALA A 81 -7.41 -13.61 -42.35
C ALA A 81 -6.04 -13.06 -42.79
N ASP A 82 -5.00 -13.88 -42.67
CA ASP A 82 -3.63 -13.57 -43.10
C ASP A 82 -3.00 -12.33 -42.44
N PHE A 83 -3.51 -11.90 -41.27
CA PHE A 83 -3.00 -10.74 -40.53
C PHE A 83 -1.52 -10.84 -40.17
N GLU A 84 -0.91 -12.02 -40.22
CA GLU A 84 0.50 -12.27 -39.94
C GLU A 84 1.40 -12.01 -41.15
N LYS A 85 0.86 -12.06 -42.37
CA LYS A 85 1.66 -11.98 -43.61
C LYS A 85 2.31 -10.61 -43.78
N LYS A 86 3.51 -10.61 -44.40
CA LYS A 86 4.25 -9.38 -44.72
C LYS A 86 3.46 -8.43 -45.64
N VAL A 87 2.71 -8.96 -46.59
CA VAL A 87 1.96 -8.19 -47.61
C VAL A 87 0.55 -7.79 -47.18
N PHE A 88 0.16 -8.06 -45.94
CA PHE A 88 -1.15 -7.67 -45.41
C PHE A 88 -1.29 -6.14 -45.37
N ASN A 89 -2.44 -5.62 -45.81
CA ASN A 89 -2.72 -4.19 -45.76
C ASN A 89 -3.33 -3.78 -44.43
N ASP A 90 -2.56 -3.09 -43.59
CA ASP A 90 -2.97 -2.52 -42.29
C ASP A 90 -3.12 -0.98 -42.32
N SER A 91 -3.27 -0.38 -43.52
CA SER A 91 -3.45 1.07 -43.68
C SER A 91 -4.58 1.62 -42.82
N ASP A 92 -5.69 0.87 -42.76
CA ASP A 92 -6.94 1.26 -42.11
C ASP A 92 -6.97 0.87 -40.62
N TRP A 93 -5.89 0.27 -40.10
CA TRP A 93 -5.77 -0.03 -38.68
C TRP A 93 -5.38 1.20 -37.88
N ASP A 94 -5.83 1.23 -36.63
CA ASP A 94 -5.51 2.27 -35.67
C ASP A 94 -4.00 2.29 -35.37
N THR A 95 -3.55 3.41 -34.80
CA THR A 95 -2.19 3.52 -34.26
C THR A 95 -2.26 3.49 -32.74
N PHE A 96 -1.67 2.46 -32.13
CA PHE A 96 -1.62 2.27 -30.69
C PHE A 96 -0.19 2.42 -30.17
N LYS A 97 -0.02 2.97 -28.96
CA LYS A 97 1.28 3.15 -28.34
C LYS A 97 1.53 2.07 -27.30
N ILE A 98 2.66 1.37 -27.40
CA ILE A 98 3.14 0.46 -26.35
C ILE A 98 4.41 1.03 -25.69
N PRO A 99 4.67 0.74 -24.40
CA PRO A 99 3.84 -0.06 -23.50
C PRO A 99 2.55 0.66 -23.07
N ALA A 100 1.44 -0.09 -22.97
CA ALA A 100 0.16 0.38 -22.44
C ALA A 100 -0.82 -0.79 -22.21
N ASN A 101 -1.72 -0.63 -21.24
CA ASN A 101 -2.97 -1.40 -21.21
C ASN A 101 -3.97 -0.82 -22.22
N TRP A 102 -4.58 -1.66 -23.05
CA TRP A 102 -5.59 -1.17 -24.01
C TRP A 102 -6.89 -0.73 -23.31
N ASP A 103 -7.18 -1.28 -22.13
CA ASP A 103 -8.44 -1.06 -21.39
C ASP A 103 -8.61 0.40 -20.94
N VAL A 104 -7.51 1.09 -20.67
CA VAL A 104 -7.47 2.53 -20.31
C VAL A 104 -7.11 3.42 -21.50
N ASN A 105 -6.94 2.85 -22.69
CA ASN A 105 -6.57 3.53 -23.93
C ASN A 105 -7.62 3.34 -25.04
N GLY A 106 -8.89 3.12 -24.65
CA GLY A 106 -10.04 3.20 -25.56
C GLY A 106 -10.54 1.88 -26.14
N TYR A 107 -9.97 0.73 -25.76
CA TYR A 107 -10.41 -0.58 -26.24
C TYR A 107 -10.89 -1.46 -25.09
N GLY A 108 -12.11 -1.99 -25.18
CA GLY A 108 -12.73 -2.70 -24.08
C GLY A 108 -12.94 -1.79 -22.86
N TYR A 109 -12.79 -2.35 -21.67
CA TYR A 109 -12.88 -1.61 -20.41
C TYR A 109 -12.22 -2.41 -19.28
N PRO A 110 -11.66 -1.74 -18.26
CA PRO A 110 -11.05 -2.41 -17.12
C PRO A 110 -12.13 -3.06 -16.25
N ILE A 111 -11.84 -4.26 -15.74
CA ILE A 111 -12.73 -5.01 -14.85
C ILE A 111 -12.01 -5.17 -13.52
N TYR A 112 -12.70 -4.93 -12.40
CA TYR A 112 -12.14 -5.18 -11.08
C TYR A 112 -12.94 -6.26 -10.36
N THR A 113 -12.28 -7.37 -10.06
CA THR A 113 -12.77 -8.41 -9.17
C THR A 113 -11.68 -8.77 -8.19
N ASN A 114 -12.07 -9.12 -6.96
CA ASN A 114 -11.17 -9.65 -5.96
C ASN A 114 -10.94 -11.16 -6.25
N THR A 115 -11.70 -12.04 -5.60
CA THR A 115 -11.43 -13.48 -5.62
C THR A 115 -11.96 -14.20 -6.86
N THR A 116 -12.86 -13.60 -7.63
CA THR A 116 -13.50 -14.25 -8.79
C THR A 116 -12.77 -13.97 -10.09
N TYR A 117 -12.91 -14.90 -11.05
CA TYR A 117 -12.41 -14.70 -12.41
C TYR A 117 -13.34 -13.75 -13.19
N ASP A 118 -12.78 -12.77 -13.89
CA ASP A 118 -13.53 -11.78 -14.66
C ASP A 118 -14.31 -12.35 -15.84
N PHE A 119 -14.01 -13.59 -16.23
CA PHE A 119 -14.69 -14.33 -17.29
C PHE A 119 -15.80 -15.29 -16.82
N GLU A 120 -16.04 -15.43 -15.50
CA GLU A 120 -17.03 -16.38 -14.95
C GLU A 120 -18.44 -16.18 -15.51
N LYS A 121 -18.79 -14.94 -15.90
CA LYS A 121 -20.11 -14.66 -16.49
C LYS A 121 -20.30 -15.25 -17.89
N TYR A 122 -19.22 -15.59 -18.59
CA TYR A 122 -19.27 -16.11 -19.96
C TYR A 122 -19.24 -17.64 -20.01
N ILE A 123 -18.50 -18.28 -19.09
CA ILE A 123 -18.43 -19.74 -18.97
C ILE A 123 -18.29 -20.15 -17.50
N PRO A 124 -18.74 -21.36 -17.11
CA PRO A 124 -18.39 -21.93 -15.81
C PRO A 124 -16.87 -22.08 -15.65
N ILE A 125 -16.38 -21.84 -14.44
CA ILE A 125 -14.98 -22.04 -14.06
C ILE A 125 -14.63 -23.53 -14.17
N ASN A 126 -13.85 -23.87 -15.20
CA ASN A 126 -13.48 -25.24 -15.54
C ASN A 126 -12.10 -25.24 -16.23
N PRO A 127 -10.99 -25.16 -15.47
CA PRO A 127 -9.65 -25.14 -16.03
C PRO A 127 -9.38 -26.39 -16.90
N PRO A 128 -8.67 -26.27 -18.03
CA PRO A 128 -7.95 -25.08 -18.53
C PRO A 128 -8.82 -24.15 -19.41
N PHE A 129 -10.14 -24.37 -19.52
CA PHE A 129 -10.94 -23.70 -20.53
C PHE A 129 -11.23 -22.24 -20.20
N VAL A 130 -11.09 -21.35 -21.19
CA VAL A 130 -11.52 -19.94 -21.14
C VAL A 130 -12.52 -19.63 -22.26
N PRO A 131 -13.29 -18.52 -22.20
CA PRO A 131 -14.26 -18.20 -23.25
C PRO A 131 -13.62 -18.12 -24.64
N THR A 132 -14.37 -18.55 -25.67
CA THR A 132 -13.91 -18.47 -27.08
C THR A 132 -14.79 -17.58 -27.94
N ASP A 133 -16.06 -17.40 -27.57
CA ASP A 133 -17.01 -16.54 -28.29
C ASP A 133 -16.84 -15.06 -27.94
N TYR A 134 -16.37 -14.76 -26.73
CA TYR A 134 -15.90 -13.44 -26.32
C TYR A 134 -14.58 -13.61 -25.58
N ASN A 135 -13.48 -13.23 -26.22
CA ASN A 135 -12.14 -13.20 -25.62
C ASN A 135 -11.35 -12.10 -26.36
N PRO A 136 -11.37 -10.87 -25.82
CA PRO A 136 -10.72 -9.73 -26.44
C PRO A 136 -9.29 -10.03 -26.88
N THR A 137 -9.00 -9.76 -28.15
CA THR A 137 -7.72 -10.08 -28.77
C THR A 137 -7.17 -8.85 -29.50
N GLY A 138 -5.92 -8.51 -29.20
CA GLY A 138 -5.19 -7.41 -29.83
C GLY A 138 -4.07 -7.91 -30.75
N ILE A 139 -4.03 -7.40 -31.98
CA ILE A 139 -2.94 -7.62 -32.92
C ILE A 139 -2.13 -6.33 -33.07
N TYR A 140 -0.83 -6.41 -32.86
CA TYR A 140 0.12 -5.33 -33.04
C TYR A 140 1.00 -5.65 -34.25
N ARG A 141 1.04 -4.75 -35.23
CA ARG A 141 1.90 -4.87 -36.42
C ARG A 141 2.86 -3.68 -36.51
N LYS A 142 4.13 -3.96 -36.80
CA LYS A 142 5.14 -2.92 -37.01
C LYS A 142 6.15 -3.33 -38.07
N THR A 143 6.41 -2.41 -38.97
CA THR A 143 7.52 -2.51 -39.92
C THR A 143 8.75 -1.88 -39.31
N ILE A 144 9.87 -2.59 -39.39
CA ILE A 144 11.17 -2.17 -38.85
C ILE A 144 12.25 -2.32 -39.91
N ASN A 145 13.34 -1.58 -39.75
CA ASN A 145 14.53 -1.72 -40.58
C ASN A 145 15.69 -2.24 -39.74
N ILE A 146 16.28 -3.36 -40.15
CA ILE A 146 17.47 -3.94 -39.52
C ILE A 146 18.72 -3.47 -40.25
N SER A 147 19.68 -2.90 -39.51
CA SER A 147 20.97 -2.48 -40.05
C SER A 147 21.75 -3.67 -40.62
N LYS A 148 22.55 -3.42 -41.65
CA LYS A 148 23.52 -4.39 -42.17
C LYS A 148 24.62 -4.70 -41.15
N ASP A 149 24.84 -3.85 -40.14
CA ASP A 149 25.84 -4.07 -39.08
C ASP A 149 25.45 -5.19 -38.12
N TRP A 150 24.17 -5.59 -38.12
CA TRP A 150 23.67 -6.75 -37.39
C TRP A 150 23.83 -8.06 -38.19
N ASN A 151 24.35 -8.00 -39.43
CA ASN A 151 24.70 -9.20 -40.18
C ASN A 151 25.72 -10.04 -39.38
N ASN A 152 25.48 -11.35 -39.29
CA ASN A 152 26.25 -12.30 -38.49
C ASN A 152 26.13 -12.16 -36.96
N LYS A 153 25.25 -11.29 -36.43
CA LYS A 153 24.86 -11.30 -35.02
C LYS A 153 23.66 -12.24 -34.80
N THR A 154 23.45 -12.65 -33.57
CA THR A 154 22.21 -13.30 -33.12
C THR A 154 21.27 -12.22 -32.63
N ILE A 155 20.07 -12.12 -33.18
CA ILE A 155 19.09 -11.07 -32.89
C ILE A 155 17.94 -11.68 -32.11
N PHE A 156 17.60 -11.04 -31.00
CA PHE A 156 16.52 -11.45 -30.11
C PHE A 156 15.43 -10.38 -30.08
N LEU A 157 14.17 -10.82 -30.05
CA LEU A 157 13.03 -9.99 -29.67
C LEU A 157 12.84 -10.12 -28.16
N HIS A 158 12.75 -8.99 -27.46
CA HIS A 158 12.38 -8.90 -26.05
C HIS A 158 11.02 -8.20 -25.92
N VAL A 159 10.07 -8.83 -25.23
CA VAL A 159 8.80 -8.23 -24.83
C VAL A 159 8.70 -8.31 -23.30
N GLY A 160 8.79 -7.17 -22.61
CA GLY A 160 8.95 -7.13 -21.15
C GLY A 160 7.76 -7.68 -20.35
N ALA A 161 6.54 -7.45 -20.82
CA ALA A 161 5.32 -8.02 -20.25
C ALA A 161 4.18 -7.96 -21.28
N ALA A 162 3.50 -9.08 -21.50
CA ALA A 162 2.34 -9.19 -22.37
C ALA A 162 1.27 -10.04 -21.68
N LYS A 163 0.15 -9.42 -21.29
CA LYS A 163 -0.90 -10.07 -20.49
C LYS A 163 -2.14 -10.41 -21.36
N SER A 164 -2.61 -11.67 -21.38
CA SER A 164 -2.17 -12.84 -20.57
C SER A 164 -1.18 -13.77 -21.28
N ASN A 165 -1.00 -13.61 -22.59
CA ASN A 165 -0.12 -14.42 -23.43
C ASN A 165 0.43 -13.61 -24.61
N LEU A 166 1.39 -14.20 -25.32
CA LEU A 166 2.01 -13.61 -26.50
C LEU A 166 2.19 -14.67 -27.59
N THR A 167 1.81 -14.34 -28.82
CA THR A 167 2.20 -15.09 -30.03
C THR A 167 2.95 -14.17 -30.98
N VAL A 168 4.04 -14.66 -31.58
CA VAL A 168 4.96 -13.84 -32.39
C VAL A 168 5.10 -14.37 -33.81
N TRP A 169 5.05 -13.47 -34.80
CA TRP A 169 5.44 -13.73 -36.18
C TRP A 169 6.45 -12.70 -36.68
N ILE A 170 7.38 -13.16 -37.51
CA ILE A 170 8.34 -12.31 -38.22
C ILE A 170 8.23 -12.60 -39.71
N ASN A 171 7.98 -11.57 -40.51
CA ASN A 171 7.82 -11.68 -41.96
C ASN A 171 6.78 -12.73 -42.42
N GLY A 172 5.73 -12.98 -41.62
CA GLY A 172 4.71 -14.00 -41.88
C GLY A 172 5.04 -15.41 -41.38
N THR A 173 6.22 -15.62 -40.78
CA THR A 173 6.61 -16.91 -40.19
C THR A 173 6.35 -16.90 -38.70
N TYR A 174 5.65 -17.93 -38.20
CA TYR A 174 5.45 -18.15 -36.76
C TYR A 174 6.78 -18.39 -36.06
N ILE A 175 6.99 -17.70 -34.94
CA ILE A 175 8.21 -17.79 -34.13
C ILE A 175 7.95 -18.59 -32.86
N GLY A 176 6.91 -18.24 -32.10
CA GLY A 176 6.69 -18.84 -30.80
C GLY A 176 5.49 -18.30 -30.04
N TYR A 177 5.29 -18.88 -28.85
CA TYR A 177 4.21 -18.60 -27.91
C TYR A 177 4.76 -18.53 -26.47
N GLY A 178 4.13 -17.75 -25.60
CA GLY A 178 4.42 -17.78 -24.17
C GLY A 178 3.37 -17.14 -23.28
N GLU A 179 3.19 -17.74 -22.10
CA GLU A 179 2.33 -17.25 -21.02
C GLU A 179 3.13 -16.60 -19.88
N ASP A 180 2.40 -16.25 -18.81
CA ASP A 180 2.84 -15.47 -17.65
C ASP A 180 3.10 -14.01 -18.04
N GLY A 181 2.08 -13.20 -17.75
CA GLY A 181 1.95 -11.82 -18.21
C GLY A 181 2.82 -10.82 -17.46
N LYS A 182 3.72 -11.26 -16.58
CA LYS A 182 4.52 -10.40 -15.68
C LYS A 182 6.02 -10.59 -15.82
N LEU A 183 6.49 -11.52 -16.65
CA LEU A 183 7.91 -11.76 -16.88
C LEU A 183 8.24 -11.69 -18.38
N PRO A 184 9.47 -11.26 -18.74
CA PRO A 184 9.84 -11.00 -20.12
C PRO A 184 9.81 -12.27 -20.98
N GLN A 185 9.44 -12.11 -22.24
CA GLN A 185 9.44 -13.17 -23.22
C GLN A 185 10.44 -12.85 -24.33
N GLU A 186 11.41 -13.75 -24.52
CA GLU A 186 12.46 -13.59 -25.51
C GLU A 186 12.43 -14.66 -26.59
N PHE A 187 12.71 -14.28 -27.84
CA PHE A 187 12.74 -15.19 -28.97
C PHE A 187 13.95 -14.88 -29.87
N ASN A 188 14.73 -15.91 -30.22
CA ASN A 188 15.76 -15.78 -31.25
C ASN A 188 15.14 -15.68 -32.65
N ILE A 189 15.13 -14.47 -33.20
CA ILE A 189 14.50 -14.17 -34.49
C ILE A 189 15.49 -14.10 -35.65
N THR A 190 16.78 -14.36 -35.39
CA THR A 190 17.86 -14.31 -36.40
C THR A 190 17.52 -15.02 -37.71
N PRO A 191 17.00 -16.27 -37.71
CA PRO A 191 16.76 -17.02 -38.95
C PRO A 191 15.65 -16.43 -39.84
N PHE A 192 14.83 -15.53 -39.30
CA PHE A 192 13.59 -15.04 -39.91
C PHE A 192 13.69 -13.59 -40.38
N LEU A 193 14.79 -12.92 -40.04
CA LEU A 193 15.08 -11.55 -40.43
C LEU A 193 15.90 -11.48 -41.73
N LYS A 194 15.77 -10.35 -42.43
CA LYS A 194 16.65 -9.94 -43.53
C LYS A 194 17.17 -8.53 -43.30
N ALA A 195 18.30 -8.18 -43.92
CA ALA A 195 18.78 -6.80 -43.89
C ALA A 195 17.74 -5.85 -44.53
N GLY A 196 17.56 -4.67 -43.94
CA GLY A 196 16.51 -3.72 -44.34
C GLY A 196 15.16 -4.08 -43.74
N GLU A 197 14.10 -3.99 -44.55
CA GLU A 197 12.72 -3.97 -44.05
C GLU A 197 12.17 -5.35 -43.64
N ASN A 198 11.68 -5.45 -42.41
CA ASN A 198 11.01 -6.60 -41.83
C ASN A 198 9.69 -6.21 -41.17
N THR A 199 8.79 -7.17 -41.01
CA THR A 199 7.53 -6.99 -40.28
C THR A 199 7.53 -7.85 -39.03
N ILE A 200 7.16 -7.26 -37.90
CA ILE A 200 6.87 -7.94 -36.64
C ILE A 200 5.37 -7.90 -36.40
N VAL A 201 4.79 -9.04 -36.05
CA VAL A 201 3.40 -9.16 -35.63
C VAL A 201 3.34 -9.83 -34.26
N LEU A 202 2.62 -9.20 -33.32
CA LEU A 202 2.37 -9.72 -31.98
C LEU A 202 0.86 -9.89 -31.80
N LYS A 203 0.44 -11.03 -31.24
CA LYS A 203 -0.95 -11.29 -30.82
C LYS A 203 -0.98 -11.46 -29.30
N VAL A 204 -1.91 -10.78 -28.66
CA VAL A 204 -2.19 -10.88 -27.21
C VAL A 204 -3.68 -11.14 -27.03
N MET A 205 -4.04 -12.14 -26.24
CA MET A 205 -5.42 -12.40 -25.84
C MET A 205 -5.63 -12.02 -24.37
N LYS A 206 -6.86 -11.59 -24.03
CA LYS A 206 -7.22 -11.22 -22.66
C LYS A 206 -7.17 -12.41 -21.71
N TRP A 207 -7.65 -13.57 -22.17
CA TRP A 207 -7.67 -14.80 -21.38
C TRP A 207 -6.96 -15.96 -22.09
N SER A 208 -6.20 -16.74 -21.31
CA SER A 208 -5.65 -18.07 -21.61
C SER A 208 -5.79 -18.97 -20.39
N ASP A 209 -5.41 -20.24 -20.47
CA ASP A 209 -5.38 -21.11 -19.29
C ASP A 209 -4.46 -20.58 -18.18
N GLY A 210 -3.36 -19.91 -18.51
CA GLY A 210 -2.55 -19.17 -17.54
C GLY A 210 -3.30 -18.09 -16.73
N SER A 211 -4.45 -17.59 -17.21
CA SER A 211 -5.28 -16.64 -16.45
C SER A 211 -5.87 -17.24 -15.17
N TYR A 212 -5.97 -18.58 -15.07
CA TYR A 212 -6.34 -19.26 -13.82
C TYR A 212 -5.26 -19.12 -12.72
N LEU A 213 -4.03 -18.73 -13.08
CA LEU A 213 -2.93 -18.47 -12.16
C LEU A 213 -2.63 -16.97 -11.99
N GLU A 214 -3.48 -16.09 -12.55
CA GLU A 214 -3.36 -14.63 -12.48
C GLU A 214 -4.64 -14.00 -11.91
N CYS A 215 -5.10 -14.55 -10.78
CA CYS A 215 -6.33 -14.18 -10.10
C CYS A 215 -6.12 -13.14 -8.98
N GLN A 216 -5.09 -12.29 -9.08
CA GLN A 216 -4.80 -11.27 -8.07
C GLN A 216 -5.98 -10.29 -7.84
N ASP A 217 -6.06 -9.78 -6.61
CA ASP A 217 -6.93 -8.67 -6.22
C ASP A 217 -6.45 -7.33 -6.81
N PHE A 218 -6.69 -7.14 -8.10
CA PHE A 218 -6.33 -5.95 -8.87
C PHE A 218 -7.21 -5.76 -10.11
N TRP A 219 -6.95 -4.71 -10.89
CA TRP A 219 -7.57 -4.54 -12.19
C TRP A 219 -7.20 -5.67 -13.19
N ARG A 220 -8.22 -6.26 -13.81
CA ARG A 220 -8.11 -7.24 -14.90
C ARG A 220 -8.01 -6.52 -16.25
N MET A 221 -6.81 -6.03 -16.53
CA MET A 221 -6.41 -5.35 -17.77
C MET A 221 -5.47 -6.22 -18.62
N SER A 222 -5.30 -5.84 -19.88
CA SER A 222 -4.51 -6.56 -20.88
C SER A 222 -3.72 -5.61 -21.78
N GLY A 223 -2.75 -6.15 -22.50
CA GLY A 223 -1.85 -5.38 -23.38
C GLY A 223 -0.38 -5.71 -23.15
N ILE A 224 0.49 -4.94 -23.81
CA ILE A 224 1.94 -5.01 -23.63
C ILE A 224 2.35 -3.86 -22.71
N THR A 225 2.70 -4.13 -21.46
CA THR A 225 2.78 -3.11 -20.39
C THR A 225 4.20 -2.78 -19.93
N ARG A 226 5.22 -3.41 -20.50
CA ARG A 226 6.65 -3.10 -20.27
C ARG A 226 7.41 -3.01 -21.58
N ASP A 227 8.64 -2.51 -21.50
CA ASP A 227 9.48 -2.20 -22.65
C ASP A 227 9.61 -3.37 -23.64
N THR A 228 9.56 -3.03 -24.93
CA THR A 228 9.71 -3.97 -26.05
C THR A 228 10.81 -3.47 -26.97
N TYR A 229 11.74 -4.35 -27.34
CA TYR A 229 12.90 -4.00 -28.15
C TYR A 229 13.52 -5.20 -28.85
N LEU A 230 14.40 -4.94 -29.82
CA LEU A 230 15.34 -5.94 -30.31
C LEU A 230 16.73 -5.67 -29.73
N TYR A 231 17.47 -6.74 -29.51
CA TYR A 231 18.90 -6.63 -29.23
C TYR A 231 19.71 -7.66 -30.03
N ALA A 232 20.95 -7.29 -30.39
CA ALA A 232 21.85 -8.12 -31.18
C ALA A 232 23.09 -8.52 -30.37
N ARG A 233 23.45 -9.81 -30.41
CA ARG A 233 24.62 -10.36 -29.72
C ARG A 233 25.60 -10.95 -30.72
N ASN A 234 26.89 -10.94 -30.38
CA ASN A 234 27.86 -11.72 -31.13
C ASN A 234 27.51 -13.23 -31.04
N LYS A 235 27.86 -14.03 -32.06
CA LYS A 235 27.61 -15.50 -32.00
C LYS A 235 28.21 -16.14 -30.74
N MET A 236 29.42 -15.71 -30.39
CA MET A 236 30.05 -16.00 -29.10
C MET A 236 29.73 -14.86 -28.12
N HIS A 237 29.05 -15.18 -27.03
CA HIS A 237 28.69 -14.26 -25.96
C HIS A 237 28.54 -14.97 -24.60
N LEU A 238 28.56 -14.21 -23.51
CA LEU A 238 28.19 -14.62 -22.16
C LEU A 238 26.66 -14.63 -22.07
N LYS A 239 26.07 -15.82 -22.10
CA LYS A 239 24.61 -16.04 -22.16
C LYS A 239 23.94 -15.80 -20.82
N ASP A 240 24.55 -16.25 -19.72
CA ASP A 240 24.03 -16.02 -18.37
C ASP A 240 25.18 -16.05 -17.35
N PHE A 241 24.93 -15.50 -16.17
CA PHE A 241 25.85 -15.59 -15.04
C PHE A 241 25.11 -15.47 -13.71
N GLU A 242 25.74 -16.01 -12.67
CA GLU A 242 25.26 -15.93 -11.30
C GLU A 242 26.42 -15.45 -10.41
N ILE A 243 26.16 -14.41 -9.64
CA ILE A 243 27.09 -13.81 -8.69
C ILE A 243 26.61 -14.15 -7.28
N ILE A 244 27.40 -14.95 -6.57
CA ILE A 244 27.08 -15.45 -5.23
C ILE A 244 28.06 -14.81 -4.23
N PRO A 245 27.72 -13.64 -3.67
CA PRO A 245 28.46 -13.07 -2.55
C PRO A 245 28.20 -13.90 -1.29
N ASN A 246 29.23 -14.06 -0.47
CA ASN A 246 29.13 -14.69 0.84
C ASN A 246 29.98 -13.94 1.87
N LEU A 247 29.68 -14.16 3.14
CA LEU A 247 30.47 -13.72 4.28
C LEU A 247 30.88 -14.92 5.12
N ASP A 248 32.04 -14.82 5.77
CA ASP A 248 32.49 -15.80 6.76
C ASP A 248 31.54 -15.88 7.98
N SER A 249 31.84 -16.77 8.94
CA SER A 249 30.99 -16.97 10.12
C SER A 249 30.97 -15.78 11.07
N ASP A 250 32.02 -14.95 11.04
CA ASP A 250 32.16 -13.74 11.87
C ASP A 250 31.62 -12.51 11.14
N TYR A 251 31.13 -12.71 9.91
CA TYR A 251 30.67 -11.68 8.99
C TYR A 251 31.73 -10.63 8.70
N VAL A 252 33.02 -10.94 8.73
CA VAL A 252 34.09 -9.97 8.49
C VAL A 252 34.52 -10.03 7.03
N ASN A 253 35.08 -11.16 6.58
CA ASN A 253 35.60 -11.29 5.23
C ASN A 253 34.55 -11.85 4.27
N GLY A 254 34.70 -11.53 2.99
CA GLY A 254 33.80 -11.96 1.93
C GLY A 254 34.47 -12.85 0.90
N SER A 255 33.64 -13.63 0.21
CA SER A 255 34.00 -14.27 -1.05
C SER A 255 32.93 -13.99 -2.09
N LEU A 256 33.36 -13.95 -3.35
CA LEU A 256 32.48 -13.71 -4.49
C LEU A 256 32.68 -14.84 -5.49
N LYS A 257 31.74 -15.78 -5.53
CA LYS A 257 31.74 -16.87 -6.51
C LYS A 257 30.90 -16.44 -7.71
N ILE A 258 31.45 -16.60 -8.90
CA ILE A 258 30.80 -16.24 -10.16
C ILE A 258 30.72 -17.49 -11.03
N ASN A 259 29.51 -17.91 -11.36
CA ASN A 259 29.24 -18.95 -12.35
C ASN A 259 28.89 -18.27 -13.67
N THR A 260 29.50 -18.71 -14.77
CA THR A 260 29.28 -18.16 -16.11
C THR A 260 28.73 -19.24 -17.03
N GLU A 261 27.81 -18.87 -17.93
CA GLU A 261 27.31 -19.70 -19.03
C GLU A 261 27.52 -18.96 -20.35
N PHE A 262 28.19 -19.60 -21.29
CA PHE A 262 28.55 -19.04 -22.59
C PHE A 262 27.72 -19.67 -23.71
N SER A 263 27.51 -18.93 -24.79
CA SER A 263 26.89 -19.45 -26.03
C SER A 263 27.79 -20.50 -26.72
N GLN A 264 27.33 -21.05 -27.85
CA GLN A 264 28.02 -22.18 -28.50
C GLN A 264 29.49 -21.87 -28.86
N LEU A 265 30.40 -22.59 -28.20
CA LEU A 265 31.85 -22.49 -28.42
C LEU A 265 32.29 -23.22 -29.70
N ASN A 266 32.91 -22.48 -30.62
CA ASN A 266 33.65 -23.08 -31.72
C ASN A 266 35.07 -23.43 -31.26
N LYS A 267 35.43 -24.72 -31.28
CA LYS A 267 36.75 -25.23 -30.83
C LYS A 267 37.95 -24.59 -31.54
N LYS A 268 37.75 -23.99 -32.72
CA LYS A 268 38.83 -23.33 -33.49
C LYS A 268 39.07 -21.88 -33.07
N ASP A 269 38.13 -21.28 -32.36
CA ASP A 269 38.24 -19.92 -31.86
C ASP A 269 38.72 -19.92 -30.40
N LYS A 270 39.42 -18.87 -30.01
CA LYS A 270 39.88 -18.66 -28.63
C LYS A 270 39.30 -17.35 -28.13
N TYR A 271 38.75 -17.38 -26.93
CA TYR A 271 38.16 -16.22 -26.27
C TYR A 271 38.70 -16.11 -24.85
N THR A 272 38.71 -14.89 -24.35
CA THR A 272 39.17 -14.55 -23.01
C THR A 272 38.10 -13.71 -22.35
N LEU A 273 37.70 -14.09 -21.14
CA LEU A 273 36.85 -13.28 -20.29
C LEU A 273 37.73 -12.63 -19.22
N GLU A 274 37.78 -11.31 -19.23
CA GLU A 274 38.36 -10.51 -18.15
C GLU A 274 37.23 -10.06 -17.23
N ILE A 275 37.35 -10.36 -15.94
CA ILE A 275 36.36 -10.05 -14.91
C ILE A 275 36.99 -9.04 -13.97
N GLN A 276 36.47 -7.83 -13.96
CA GLN A 276 36.91 -6.75 -13.09
C GLN A 276 35.91 -6.60 -11.94
N PHE A 277 36.41 -6.65 -10.72
CA PHE A 277 35.63 -6.33 -9.52
C PHE A 277 35.99 -4.90 -9.09
N LYS A 278 34.98 -4.05 -8.95
CA LYS A 278 35.14 -2.59 -8.76
C LYS A 278 34.40 -2.08 -7.52
N ASP A 279 35.05 -1.19 -6.76
CA ASP A 279 34.40 -0.31 -5.77
C ASP A 279 34.23 1.06 -6.45
N LYS A 280 32.99 1.40 -6.83
CA LYS A 280 32.70 2.53 -7.72
C LYS A 280 33.49 2.39 -9.02
N GLU A 281 34.27 3.41 -9.40
CA GLU A 281 35.12 3.39 -10.59
C GLU A 281 36.48 2.68 -10.38
N THR A 282 36.82 2.31 -9.15
CA THR A 282 38.15 1.73 -8.85
C THR A 282 38.12 0.22 -8.98
N VAL A 283 38.93 -0.33 -9.88
CA VAL A 283 39.15 -1.79 -9.98
C VAL A 283 39.95 -2.26 -8.76
N VAL A 284 39.31 -3.05 -7.90
CA VAL A 284 39.93 -3.61 -6.69
C VAL A 284 40.54 -4.99 -6.93
N ALA A 285 40.04 -5.74 -7.93
CA ALA A 285 40.62 -7.00 -8.36
C ALA A 285 40.28 -7.30 -9.82
N THR A 286 41.13 -8.09 -10.48
CA THR A 286 40.88 -8.59 -11.84
C THR A 286 41.27 -10.04 -11.95
N LYS A 287 40.42 -10.83 -12.62
CA LYS A 287 40.75 -12.20 -13.05
C LYS A 287 40.51 -12.34 -14.53
N THR A 288 41.43 -13.01 -15.22
CA THR A 288 41.33 -13.28 -16.64
C THR A 288 41.32 -14.78 -16.86
N ILE A 289 40.33 -15.29 -17.58
CA ILE A 289 40.20 -16.72 -17.89
C ILE A 289 40.11 -16.94 -19.40
N ALA A 290 40.64 -18.07 -19.86
CA ALA A 290 40.34 -18.57 -21.19
C ALA A 290 38.96 -19.25 -21.19
N VAL A 291 38.11 -18.92 -22.17
CA VAL A 291 36.80 -19.55 -22.33
C VAL A 291 36.98 -20.89 -23.02
N THR A 292 37.02 -21.96 -22.24
CA THR A 292 37.34 -23.32 -22.72
C THR A 292 36.16 -24.28 -22.67
N THR A 293 35.18 -23.99 -21.81
CA THR A 293 33.99 -24.81 -21.59
C THR A 293 32.74 -23.91 -21.56
N PRO A 294 31.54 -24.46 -21.88
CA PRO A 294 30.31 -23.67 -21.87
C PRO A 294 29.96 -23.08 -20.51
N LYS A 295 30.40 -23.71 -19.42
CA LYS A 295 30.23 -23.20 -18.05
C LYS A 295 31.58 -23.15 -17.34
N GLN A 296 31.84 -22.06 -16.61
CA GLN A 296 33.06 -21.87 -15.82
C GLN A 296 32.74 -21.15 -14.50
N THR A 297 33.53 -21.44 -13.47
CA THR A 297 33.41 -20.85 -12.13
C THR A 297 34.69 -20.09 -11.77
N ILE A 298 34.52 -18.90 -11.20
CA ILE A 298 35.59 -17.99 -10.80
C ILE A 298 35.28 -17.51 -9.39
N GLU A 299 36.30 -17.35 -8.55
CA GLU A 299 36.11 -16.90 -7.16
C GLU A 299 37.03 -15.72 -6.84
N PHE A 300 36.54 -14.69 -6.17
CA PHE A 300 37.35 -13.64 -5.54
C PHE A 300 37.27 -13.77 -4.02
N THR A 301 38.37 -13.46 -3.35
CA THR A 301 38.39 -13.21 -1.90
C THR A 301 38.43 -11.71 -1.70
N VAL A 302 37.64 -11.21 -0.75
CA VAL A 302 37.55 -9.78 -0.43
C VAL A 302 37.71 -9.61 1.06
N ASP A 303 38.77 -8.91 1.47
CA ASP A 303 39.02 -8.61 2.87
C ASP A 303 38.06 -7.50 3.32
N ASN A 304 37.32 -7.75 4.40
CA ASN A 304 36.39 -6.81 5.02
C ASN A 304 35.55 -5.96 4.03
N PRO A 305 34.75 -6.58 3.14
CA PRO A 305 33.94 -5.84 2.18
C PRO A 305 32.92 -4.92 2.88
N LYS A 306 32.61 -3.79 2.24
CA LYS A 306 31.48 -2.96 2.65
C LYS A 306 30.19 -3.75 2.42
N LYS A 307 29.49 -4.05 3.51
CA LYS A 307 28.29 -4.90 3.48
C LYS A 307 27.09 -4.11 2.98
N TRP A 308 26.24 -4.78 2.22
CA TRP A 308 24.96 -4.25 1.78
C TRP A 308 23.87 -4.50 2.84
N THR A 309 23.08 -3.47 3.14
CA THR A 309 21.86 -3.53 3.97
C THR A 309 20.88 -2.46 3.48
N ALA A 310 19.62 -2.47 3.96
CA ALA A 310 18.66 -1.39 3.66
C ALA A 310 19.06 -0.02 4.27
N GLU A 311 19.90 -0.02 5.31
CA GLU A 311 20.38 1.20 5.98
C GLU A 311 21.66 1.74 5.33
N THR A 312 22.52 0.84 4.82
CA THR A 312 23.81 1.15 4.19
C THR A 312 23.96 0.34 2.88
N PRO A 313 23.35 0.77 1.77
CA PRO A 313 23.26 0.00 0.52
C PRO A 313 24.57 0.04 -0.28
N ASN A 314 25.66 -0.47 0.29
CA ASN A 314 26.95 -0.52 -0.37
C ASN A 314 26.93 -1.50 -1.55
N LEU A 315 27.17 -0.98 -2.76
CA LEU A 315 27.26 -1.77 -3.98
C LEU A 315 28.68 -1.70 -4.56
N TYR A 316 29.17 -2.85 -4.98
CA TYR A 316 30.30 -3.00 -5.87
C TYR A 316 29.78 -3.29 -7.29
N GLN A 317 30.65 -3.27 -8.28
CA GLN A 317 30.32 -3.66 -9.65
C GLN A 317 31.25 -4.78 -10.13
N VAL A 318 30.69 -5.76 -10.84
CA VAL A 318 31.42 -6.77 -11.61
C VAL A 318 31.26 -6.43 -13.09
N SER A 319 32.37 -6.15 -13.76
CA SER A 319 32.42 -5.95 -15.22
C SER A 319 32.97 -7.20 -15.91
N PHE A 320 32.23 -7.75 -16.85
CA PHE A 320 32.58 -8.88 -17.69
C PHE A 320 33.01 -8.38 -19.08
N LEU A 321 34.30 -8.47 -19.41
CA LEU A 321 34.86 -8.00 -20.68
C LEU A 321 35.26 -9.21 -21.53
N LEU A 322 34.42 -9.58 -22.50
CA LEU A 322 34.67 -10.72 -23.38
C LEU A 322 35.47 -10.29 -24.61
N LYS A 323 36.64 -10.90 -24.82
CA LYS A 323 37.56 -10.59 -25.93
C LYS A 323 37.81 -11.83 -26.80
N ASN A 324 38.05 -11.61 -28.08
CA ASN A 324 38.48 -12.68 -28.99
C ASN A 324 40.00 -12.90 -28.98
N LYS A 325 40.49 -13.90 -29.73
CA LYS A 325 41.93 -14.23 -29.84
C LYS A 325 42.86 -13.11 -30.29
N LYS A 326 42.32 -12.05 -30.92
CA LYS A 326 43.07 -10.87 -31.37
C LYS A 326 43.02 -9.73 -30.33
N GLY A 327 42.42 -9.96 -29.16
CA GLY A 327 42.20 -8.94 -28.13
C GLY A 327 41.06 -7.97 -28.43
N LYS A 328 40.28 -8.17 -29.51
CA LYS A 328 39.13 -7.31 -29.83
C LYS A 328 38.00 -7.58 -28.84
N MET A 329 37.45 -6.51 -28.25
CA MET A 329 36.24 -6.55 -27.43
C MET A 329 35.05 -7.07 -28.25
N LEU A 330 34.32 -8.03 -27.68
CA LEU A 330 33.08 -8.54 -28.23
C LEU A 330 31.89 -7.96 -27.48
N GLU A 331 31.92 -8.00 -26.16
CA GLU A 331 30.87 -7.42 -25.32
C GLU A 331 31.38 -7.13 -23.90
N ILE A 332 30.72 -6.16 -23.28
CA ILE A 332 30.90 -5.76 -21.89
C ILE A 332 29.55 -5.85 -21.18
N ILE A 333 29.50 -6.51 -20.03
CA ILE A 333 28.33 -6.55 -19.15
C ILE A 333 28.76 -6.03 -17.77
N ASN A 334 27.98 -5.12 -17.19
CA ASN A 334 28.19 -4.60 -15.84
C ASN A 334 27.05 -5.08 -14.94
N GLN A 335 27.38 -5.67 -13.79
CA GLN A 335 26.40 -6.08 -12.78
C GLN A 335 26.77 -5.52 -11.42
N ASN A 336 25.81 -4.90 -10.72
CA ASN A 336 25.99 -4.49 -9.33
C ASN A 336 25.92 -5.69 -8.38
N VAL A 337 26.69 -5.67 -7.30
CA VAL A 337 26.68 -6.70 -6.27
C VAL A 337 26.81 -6.10 -4.87
N GLY A 338 26.02 -6.60 -3.93
CA GLY A 338 26.09 -6.26 -2.51
C GLY A 338 26.54 -7.46 -1.68
N PHE A 339 27.56 -7.29 -0.82
CA PHE A 339 27.96 -8.34 0.12
C PHE A 339 26.98 -8.41 1.27
N ARG A 340 26.18 -9.47 1.31
CA ARG A 340 25.26 -9.74 2.42
C ARG A 340 25.07 -11.23 2.64
N LYS A 341 24.67 -11.59 3.86
CA LYS A 341 24.32 -12.96 4.24
C LYS A 341 22.96 -12.99 4.91
N ILE A 342 22.07 -13.83 4.39
CA ILE A 342 20.71 -14.04 4.91
C ILE A 342 20.64 -15.44 5.49
N GLU A 343 20.08 -15.57 6.68
CA GLU A 343 19.95 -16.86 7.35
C GLU A 343 18.85 -16.82 8.40
N ILE A 344 18.33 -18.00 8.73
CA ILE A 344 17.41 -18.17 9.86
C ILE A 344 18.15 -18.91 10.97
N LYS A 345 18.28 -18.26 12.13
CA LYS A 345 18.87 -18.84 13.34
C LYS A 345 17.96 -18.55 14.53
N LYS A 346 17.72 -19.57 15.37
CA LYS A 346 16.88 -19.47 16.57
C LYS A 346 15.48 -18.88 16.30
N GLY A 347 14.92 -19.19 15.13
CA GLY A 347 13.62 -18.66 14.71
C GLY A 347 13.62 -17.16 14.40
N GLN A 348 14.77 -16.60 13.99
CA GLN A 348 14.88 -15.22 13.55
C GLN A 348 15.56 -15.15 12.19
N LEU A 349 15.01 -14.34 11.28
CA LEU A 349 15.64 -13.91 10.04
C LEU A 349 16.76 -12.93 10.36
N LEU A 350 17.98 -13.25 9.93
CA LEU A 350 19.16 -12.43 10.13
C LEU A 350 19.67 -11.86 8.81
N VAL A 351 20.09 -10.59 8.86
CA VAL A 351 20.92 -9.96 7.82
C VAL A 351 22.27 -9.67 8.44
N ASN A 352 23.35 -10.23 7.88
CA ASN A 352 24.72 -10.01 8.36
C ASN A 352 24.87 -10.28 9.87
N GLY A 353 24.18 -11.30 10.39
CA GLY A 353 24.20 -11.69 11.79
C GLY A 353 23.29 -10.90 12.73
N LYS A 354 22.48 -9.95 12.23
CA LYS A 354 21.55 -9.15 13.03
C LYS A 354 20.09 -9.52 12.74
N ALA A 355 19.29 -9.71 13.80
CA ALA A 355 17.87 -10.01 13.70
C ALA A 355 17.08 -8.71 13.44
N ILE A 356 16.86 -8.42 12.16
CA ILE A 356 16.24 -7.16 11.73
C ILE A 356 14.71 -7.18 11.92
N TYR A 357 14.10 -5.99 11.96
CA TYR A 357 12.66 -5.83 11.75
C TYR A 357 12.35 -5.60 10.27
N ILE A 358 11.32 -6.26 9.77
CA ILE A 358 10.69 -5.99 8.47
C ILE A 358 9.62 -4.92 8.68
N LYS A 359 9.96 -3.69 8.27
CA LYS A 359 9.08 -2.51 8.20
C LYS A 359 8.56 -2.42 6.77
N GLY A 360 7.70 -3.35 6.38
CA GLY A 360 7.34 -3.60 4.99
C GLY A 360 5.99 -3.03 4.55
N VAL A 361 5.81 -2.96 3.23
CA VAL A 361 4.51 -2.71 2.57
C VAL A 361 4.38 -3.58 1.31
N ASN A 362 3.16 -4.02 0.97
CA ASN A 362 2.84 -4.69 -0.28
C ASN A 362 2.68 -3.66 -1.39
N ARG A 363 3.27 -3.90 -2.56
CA ARG A 363 3.23 -2.96 -3.69
C ARG A 363 2.70 -3.63 -4.96
N GLN A 364 1.61 -3.08 -5.49
CA GLN A 364 1.11 -3.35 -6.83
C GLN A 364 1.67 -2.35 -7.85
N GLU A 365 1.86 -2.77 -9.10
CA GLU A 365 2.19 -1.85 -10.20
C GLU A 365 0.92 -1.16 -10.72
N THR A 366 0.66 0.06 -10.24
CA THR A 366 -0.54 0.84 -10.62
C THR A 366 -0.24 2.32 -10.83
N ASP A 367 -0.81 2.92 -11.88
CA ASP A 367 -0.83 4.36 -12.14
C ASP A 367 -2.25 4.80 -12.52
N PRO A 368 -2.78 5.89 -11.93
CA PRO A 368 -4.15 6.29 -12.16
C PRO A 368 -4.45 6.66 -13.61
N LYS A 369 -3.44 6.99 -14.42
CA LYS A 369 -3.59 7.32 -15.83
C LYS A 369 -3.26 6.15 -16.75
N MET A 370 -2.18 5.41 -16.44
CA MET A 370 -1.61 4.40 -17.34
C MET A 370 -2.02 2.96 -17.00
N GLY A 371 -2.81 2.75 -15.93
CA GLY A 371 -3.19 1.42 -15.47
C GLY A 371 -1.99 0.69 -14.88
N GLN A 372 -1.65 -0.49 -15.40
CA GLN A 372 -0.56 -1.33 -14.91
C GLN A 372 0.76 -1.10 -15.67
N THR A 373 0.87 0.04 -16.38
CA THR A 373 2.12 0.48 -17.02
C THR A 373 2.73 1.60 -16.19
N LEU A 374 3.92 1.38 -15.63
CA LEU A 374 4.62 2.37 -14.81
C LEU A 374 5.78 3.04 -15.57
N SER A 375 5.96 4.34 -15.34
CA SER A 375 7.18 5.02 -15.77
C SER A 375 8.30 4.85 -14.74
N ARG A 376 9.55 5.08 -15.17
CA ARG A 376 10.73 5.08 -14.28
C ARG A 376 10.59 6.11 -13.16
N GLU A 377 10.07 7.30 -13.47
CA GLU A 377 9.84 8.37 -12.50
C GLU A 377 8.82 7.95 -11.45
N ARG A 378 7.80 7.17 -11.83
CA ARG A 378 6.81 6.67 -10.87
C ARG A 378 7.41 5.63 -9.94
N MET A 379 8.23 4.73 -10.45
CA MET A 379 8.98 3.76 -9.64
C MET A 379 9.93 4.45 -8.65
N GLU A 380 10.64 5.50 -9.08
CA GLU A 380 11.49 6.31 -8.19
C GLU A 380 10.68 7.08 -7.14
N GLN A 381 9.50 7.60 -7.50
CA GLN A 381 8.59 8.25 -6.56
C GLN A 381 8.13 7.25 -5.48
N ASP A 382 7.78 6.03 -5.87
CA ASP A 382 7.40 4.98 -4.93
C ASP A 382 8.58 4.68 -3.96
N LEU A 383 9.81 4.50 -4.46
CA LEU A 383 11.00 4.32 -3.62
C LEU A 383 11.24 5.46 -2.64
N LYS A 384 11.08 6.70 -3.11
CA LYS A 384 11.19 7.90 -2.28
C LYS A 384 10.19 7.87 -1.13
N LEU A 385 8.94 7.51 -1.39
CA LEU A 385 7.92 7.38 -0.35
C LEU A 385 8.30 6.30 0.68
N LEU A 386 8.79 5.14 0.25
CA LEU A 386 9.23 4.08 1.17
C LEU A 386 10.26 4.62 2.17
N LYS A 387 11.30 5.32 1.68
CA LYS A 387 12.34 5.92 2.55
C LYS A 387 11.78 7.02 3.46
N GLN A 388 10.93 7.90 2.93
CA GLN A 388 10.37 9.05 3.68
C GLN A 388 9.41 8.63 4.80
N TYR A 389 8.79 7.45 4.68
CA TYR A 389 7.81 6.92 5.62
C TYR A 389 8.35 5.74 6.44
N ASN A 390 9.67 5.62 6.55
CA ASN A 390 10.38 4.64 7.40
C ASN A 390 10.15 3.16 7.02
N PHE A 391 9.66 2.88 5.82
CA PHE A 391 9.63 1.52 5.28
C PHE A 391 11.04 1.09 4.87
N ASN A 392 11.42 -0.14 5.21
CA ASN A 392 12.70 -0.74 4.85
C ASN A 392 12.57 -1.96 3.94
N ALA A 393 11.33 -2.39 3.65
CA ALA A 393 11.06 -3.57 2.85
C ALA A 393 9.82 -3.39 1.96
N VAL A 394 9.78 -4.13 0.86
CA VAL A 394 8.64 -4.22 -0.06
C VAL A 394 8.41 -5.68 -0.46
N ARG A 395 7.14 -6.10 -0.52
CA ARG A 395 6.73 -7.37 -1.10
C ARG A 395 6.13 -7.11 -2.48
N MET A 396 6.58 -7.84 -3.49
CA MET A 396 6.13 -7.72 -4.88
C MET A 396 4.76 -8.38 -5.08
N SER A 397 3.74 -7.83 -4.43
CA SER A 397 2.37 -8.34 -4.48
C SER A 397 1.77 -8.22 -5.89
N HIS A 398 1.39 -9.29 -6.59
CA HIS A 398 1.73 -10.71 -6.34
C HIS A 398 2.34 -11.32 -7.61
N TYR A 399 3.42 -10.68 -8.06
CA TYR A 399 4.15 -11.02 -9.26
C TYR A 399 5.48 -10.25 -9.36
N PRO A 400 6.44 -10.75 -10.14
CA PRO A 400 7.70 -10.04 -10.32
C PRO A 400 7.46 -8.69 -10.99
N ASN A 401 7.99 -7.63 -10.40
CA ASN A 401 7.86 -6.26 -10.90
C ASN A 401 8.83 -6.00 -12.06
N ASP A 402 8.81 -4.79 -12.63
CA ASP A 402 9.83 -4.36 -13.59
C ASP A 402 11.24 -4.43 -12.96
N ASP A 403 12.22 -4.94 -13.70
CA ASP A 403 13.61 -5.11 -13.27
C ASP A 403 14.24 -3.80 -12.74
N TYR A 404 13.87 -2.67 -13.34
CA TYR A 404 14.33 -1.36 -12.89
C TYR A 404 14.00 -1.09 -11.42
N PHE A 405 12.87 -1.60 -10.92
CA PHE A 405 12.50 -1.43 -9.52
C PHE A 405 13.44 -2.17 -8.56
N TYR A 406 13.96 -3.33 -8.96
CA TYR A 406 14.95 -4.09 -8.18
C TYR A 406 16.31 -3.39 -8.18
N GLU A 407 16.73 -2.82 -9.33
CA GLU A 407 17.93 -1.97 -9.40
C GLU A 407 17.83 -0.77 -8.44
N LEU A 408 16.65 -0.14 -8.35
CA LEU A 408 16.39 0.95 -7.40
C LEU A 408 16.44 0.46 -5.95
N CYS A 409 15.85 -0.69 -5.64
CA CYS A 409 15.91 -1.30 -4.30
C CYS A 409 17.35 -1.64 -3.88
N ASP A 410 18.16 -2.18 -4.79
CA ASP A 410 19.59 -2.41 -4.57
C ASP A 410 20.32 -1.10 -4.26
N LYS A 411 20.07 -0.06 -5.07
CA LYS A 411 20.76 1.23 -5.00
C LYS A 411 20.40 2.02 -3.75
N TYR A 412 19.12 2.04 -3.37
CA TYR A 412 18.61 2.91 -2.30
C TYR A 412 18.37 2.19 -0.98
N GLY A 413 18.58 0.87 -0.95
CA GLY A 413 18.49 0.05 0.26
C GLY A 413 17.04 -0.17 0.69
N ILE A 414 16.38 -1.10 0.01
CA ILE A 414 15.09 -1.67 0.40
C ILE A 414 15.21 -3.19 0.31
N TYR A 415 14.78 -3.91 1.34
CA TYR A 415 14.68 -5.36 1.31
C TYR A 415 13.48 -5.78 0.46
N VAL A 416 13.65 -6.83 -0.34
CA VAL A 416 12.61 -7.33 -1.26
C VAL A 416 12.22 -8.75 -0.89
N VAL A 417 10.92 -8.98 -0.76
CA VAL A 417 10.30 -10.30 -0.95
C VAL A 417 9.84 -10.34 -2.40
N ASP A 418 10.53 -11.13 -3.21
CA ASP A 418 10.17 -11.29 -4.62
C ASP A 418 9.23 -12.48 -4.76
N GLU A 419 8.14 -12.30 -5.50
CA GLU A 419 7.00 -13.22 -5.50
C GLU A 419 6.62 -13.64 -6.91
N ALA A 420 6.49 -14.95 -7.12
CA ALA A 420 6.10 -15.49 -8.41
C ALA A 420 4.67 -15.06 -8.77
N ASN A 421 4.42 -14.88 -10.07
CA ASN A 421 3.10 -14.52 -10.61
C ASN A 421 2.15 -15.73 -10.54
N LEU A 422 1.72 -16.11 -9.34
CA LEU A 422 0.97 -17.33 -9.05
C LEU A 422 -0.10 -17.06 -8.01
N GLU A 423 -1.32 -16.81 -8.48
CA GLU A 423 -2.51 -16.68 -7.64
C GLU A 423 -3.73 -17.32 -8.33
N SER A 424 -4.35 -18.29 -7.65
CA SER A 424 -5.54 -19.00 -8.16
C SER A 424 -6.70 -18.92 -7.16
N HIS A 425 -6.86 -17.76 -6.50
CA HIS A 425 -7.83 -17.50 -5.44
C HIS A 425 -9.23 -18.01 -5.81
N GLY A 426 -9.69 -17.77 -7.05
CA GLY A 426 -11.01 -18.20 -7.53
C GLY A 426 -11.22 -19.70 -7.63
N MET A 427 -10.18 -20.54 -7.52
CA MET A 427 -10.31 -22.00 -7.42
C MET A 427 -10.53 -22.48 -5.99
N GLY A 428 -10.31 -21.61 -4.99
CA GLY A 428 -10.33 -21.97 -3.59
C GLY A 428 -9.17 -22.88 -3.16
N TYR A 429 -9.16 -23.22 -1.88
CA TYR A 429 -8.00 -23.85 -1.22
C TYR A 429 -8.22 -25.32 -0.85
N VAL A 430 -9.39 -25.88 -1.19
CA VAL A 430 -9.70 -27.28 -0.91
C VAL A 430 -8.73 -28.17 -1.69
N ILE A 431 -8.04 -29.08 -1.00
CA ILE A 431 -6.93 -29.88 -1.56
C ILE A 431 -7.30 -30.71 -2.81
N THR A 432 -8.59 -31.03 -2.99
CA THR A 432 -9.11 -31.78 -4.14
C THR A 432 -9.49 -30.90 -5.34
N GLN A 433 -9.48 -29.57 -5.17
CA GLN A 433 -9.91 -28.60 -6.18
C GLN A 433 -8.79 -27.61 -6.56
N THR A 434 -7.98 -27.21 -5.58
CA THR A 434 -6.92 -26.22 -5.77
C THR A 434 -5.89 -26.62 -6.84
N LEU A 435 -5.48 -25.65 -7.64
CA LEU A 435 -4.43 -25.85 -8.64
C LEU A 435 -3.05 -26.06 -7.99
N GLY A 436 -2.85 -25.61 -6.76
CA GLY A 436 -1.63 -25.89 -5.98
C GLY A 436 -1.39 -27.39 -5.71
N ASN A 437 -2.41 -28.23 -5.88
CA ASN A 437 -2.32 -29.69 -5.70
C ASN A 437 -2.70 -30.50 -6.96
N ASN A 438 -2.89 -29.86 -8.12
CA ASN A 438 -3.20 -30.57 -9.36
C ASN A 438 -1.93 -30.79 -10.19
N PRO A 439 -1.43 -32.04 -10.33
CA PRO A 439 -0.16 -32.29 -11.02
C PRO A 439 -0.13 -31.92 -12.50
N SER A 440 -1.28 -31.78 -13.19
CA SER A 440 -1.26 -31.30 -14.59
C SER A 440 -0.77 -29.86 -14.72
N TRP A 441 -0.82 -29.09 -13.63
CA TRP A 441 -0.35 -27.71 -13.53
C TRP A 441 1.06 -27.56 -12.97
N GLU A 442 1.79 -28.66 -12.68
CA GLU A 442 3.17 -28.61 -12.12
C GLU A 442 4.07 -27.74 -13.01
N LEU A 443 4.04 -27.95 -14.33
CA LEU A 443 4.88 -27.20 -15.27
C LEU A 443 4.61 -25.69 -15.24
N ALA A 444 3.34 -25.28 -15.16
CA ALA A 444 2.97 -23.87 -15.12
C ALA A 444 3.42 -23.19 -13.81
N HIS A 445 3.32 -23.89 -12.67
CA HIS A 445 3.86 -23.42 -11.39
C HIS A 445 5.38 -23.30 -11.45
N HIS A 446 6.04 -24.34 -11.95
CA HIS A 446 7.49 -24.40 -12.08
C HIS A 446 8.04 -23.25 -12.93
N GLN A 447 7.50 -23.04 -14.13
CA GLN A 447 7.99 -22.01 -15.04
C GLN A 447 7.79 -20.60 -14.47
N ARG A 448 6.71 -20.32 -13.74
CA ARG A 448 6.49 -18.99 -13.12
C ARG A 448 7.50 -18.72 -11.98
N ILE A 449 7.84 -19.73 -11.18
CA ILE A 449 8.84 -19.62 -10.11
C ILE A 449 10.28 -19.60 -10.66
N GLU A 450 10.60 -20.49 -11.58
CA GLU A 450 11.92 -20.61 -12.18
C GLU A 450 12.31 -19.34 -12.93
N ARG A 451 11.41 -18.78 -13.74
CA ARG A 451 11.66 -17.55 -14.47
C ARG A 451 11.87 -16.34 -13.56
N MET A 452 11.15 -16.23 -12.44
CA MET A 452 11.42 -15.17 -11.45
C MET A 452 12.84 -15.31 -10.89
N VAL A 453 13.18 -16.50 -10.37
CA VAL A 453 14.49 -16.74 -9.75
C VAL A 453 15.62 -16.53 -10.74
N GLU A 454 15.50 -17.03 -11.96
CA GLU A 454 16.57 -16.91 -12.95
C GLU A 454 16.80 -15.46 -13.40
N ARG A 455 15.75 -14.64 -13.47
CA ARG A 455 15.87 -13.20 -13.77
C ARG A 455 16.55 -12.46 -12.62
N ASP A 456 16.11 -12.73 -11.38
CA ASP A 456 16.37 -11.83 -10.24
C ASP A 456 17.44 -12.32 -9.26
N LYS A 457 18.04 -13.50 -9.51
CA LYS A 457 19.04 -14.18 -8.63
C LYS A 457 20.20 -13.31 -8.15
N ASN A 458 20.58 -12.30 -8.93
CA ASN A 458 21.76 -11.45 -8.67
C ASN A 458 21.46 -10.18 -7.85
N HIS A 459 20.19 -9.85 -7.57
CA HIS A 459 19.83 -8.67 -6.79
C HIS A 459 20.18 -8.84 -5.30
N ALA A 460 20.85 -7.83 -4.73
CA ALA A 460 21.23 -7.82 -3.31
C ALA A 460 20.00 -7.59 -2.42
N SER A 461 19.04 -6.80 -2.91
CA SER A 461 17.80 -6.43 -2.24
C SER A 461 16.85 -7.58 -2.01
N VAL A 462 16.77 -8.54 -2.94
CA VAL A 462 15.94 -9.74 -2.78
C VAL A 462 16.51 -10.57 -1.64
N ILE A 463 15.81 -10.64 -0.50
CA ILE A 463 16.25 -11.41 0.67
C ILE A 463 15.40 -12.66 0.91
N ILE A 464 14.22 -12.74 0.31
CA ILE A 464 13.27 -13.86 0.45
C ILE A 464 12.64 -14.13 -0.92
N TRP A 465 12.46 -15.42 -1.25
CA TRP A 465 11.61 -15.87 -2.36
C TRP A 465 10.23 -16.23 -1.86
N SER A 466 9.18 -15.72 -2.48
CA SER A 466 7.79 -16.14 -2.26
C SER A 466 7.28 -16.96 -3.44
N MET A 467 6.68 -18.12 -3.15
CA MET A 467 6.21 -19.04 -4.20
C MET A 467 4.92 -18.56 -4.90
N GLY A 468 4.24 -17.55 -4.37
CA GLY A 468 2.97 -17.03 -4.88
C GLY A 468 2.06 -16.55 -3.76
N ASN A 469 0.80 -16.32 -4.07
CA ASN A 469 -0.22 -15.82 -3.14
C ASN A 469 -1.51 -16.62 -3.29
N GLU A 470 -2.18 -16.96 -2.18
CA GLU A 470 -3.57 -17.45 -2.17
C GLU A 470 -3.92 -18.47 -3.28
N ALA A 471 -3.03 -19.42 -3.55
CA ALA A 471 -3.17 -20.40 -4.63
C ALA A 471 -3.42 -21.83 -4.11
N GLY A 472 -3.87 -21.94 -2.85
CA GLY A 472 -3.94 -23.19 -2.08
C GLY A 472 -2.57 -23.81 -1.85
N ASN A 473 -2.49 -25.08 -1.48
CA ASN A 473 -1.22 -25.74 -1.20
C ASN A 473 -1.29 -27.20 -1.64
N GLY A 474 -0.15 -27.88 -1.77
CA GLY A 474 -0.10 -29.30 -2.11
C GLY A 474 1.07 -29.66 -3.03
N TYR A 475 0.86 -30.68 -3.85
CA TYR A 475 1.89 -31.31 -4.68
C TYR A 475 2.77 -30.32 -5.43
N ASN A 476 2.19 -29.33 -6.13
CA ASN A 476 2.97 -28.39 -6.95
C ASN A 476 3.86 -27.52 -6.04
N PHE A 477 3.32 -26.94 -4.98
CA PHE A 477 4.11 -26.11 -4.05
C PHE A 477 5.18 -26.89 -3.26
N TYR A 478 4.95 -28.18 -2.96
CA TYR A 478 5.99 -29.02 -2.34
C TYR A 478 7.18 -29.25 -3.28
N ARG A 479 6.90 -29.45 -4.57
CA ARG A 479 7.91 -29.65 -5.60
C ARG A 479 8.72 -28.39 -5.81
N GLU A 480 8.05 -27.25 -5.91
CA GLU A 480 8.70 -25.96 -6.11
C GLU A 480 9.50 -25.50 -4.90
N TYR A 481 9.04 -25.74 -3.68
CA TYR A 481 9.84 -25.50 -2.48
C TYR A 481 11.15 -26.30 -2.51
N LEU A 482 11.08 -27.61 -2.80
CA LEU A 482 12.28 -28.46 -2.89
C LEU A 482 13.22 -28.03 -4.01
N TRP A 483 12.68 -27.60 -5.15
CA TRP A 483 13.45 -27.04 -6.25
C TRP A 483 14.17 -25.76 -5.82
N LEU A 484 13.45 -24.80 -5.20
CA LEU A 484 14.01 -23.55 -4.70
C LEU A 484 15.14 -23.78 -3.70
N LYS A 485 14.92 -24.65 -2.70
CA LYS A 485 15.96 -24.97 -1.69
C LYS A 485 17.22 -25.58 -2.32
N LYS A 486 17.08 -26.29 -3.44
CA LYS A 486 18.21 -26.84 -4.19
C LYS A 486 18.86 -25.81 -5.10
N ARG A 487 18.07 -24.92 -5.70
CA ARG A 487 18.51 -23.92 -6.69
C ARG A 487 19.21 -22.73 -6.05
N ASP A 488 18.67 -22.20 -4.97
CA ASP A 488 19.23 -21.07 -4.22
C ASP A 488 19.14 -21.32 -2.70
N ALA A 489 20.27 -21.68 -2.10
CA ALA A 489 20.39 -21.86 -0.66
C ALA A 489 20.75 -20.56 0.08
N SER A 490 20.98 -19.45 -0.64
CA SER A 490 21.40 -18.17 -0.06
C SER A 490 20.24 -17.33 0.49
N ARG A 491 18.99 -17.73 0.18
CA ARG A 491 17.76 -17.04 0.59
C ARG A 491 16.73 -18.05 1.17
N PRO A 492 15.98 -17.66 2.21
CA PRO A 492 14.80 -18.40 2.66
C PRO A 492 13.65 -18.31 1.64
N VAL A 493 12.73 -19.28 1.73
CA VAL A 493 11.50 -19.36 0.94
C VAL A 493 10.30 -19.16 1.86
N GLN A 494 9.35 -18.32 1.47
CA GLN A 494 8.07 -18.17 2.16
C GLN A 494 6.89 -18.58 1.26
N TYR A 495 5.81 -19.03 1.90
CA TYR A 495 4.53 -19.26 1.26
C TYR A 495 3.42 -19.36 2.30
N GLU A 496 2.54 -18.39 2.30
CA GLU A 496 1.52 -18.19 3.33
C GLU A 496 0.45 -19.30 3.35
N ARG A 497 0.13 -19.92 2.21
CA ARG A 497 -0.78 -21.08 2.12
C ARG A 497 -0.15 -22.39 2.53
N ALA A 498 1.12 -22.40 2.97
CA ALA A 498 1.63 -23.51 3.77
C ALA A 498 0.87 -23.70 5.10
N SER A 499 -0.06 -22.79 5.46
CA SER A 499 -1.02 -23.02 6.55
C SER A 499 -1.97 -24.20 6.27
N THR A 500 -2.14 -25.08 7.25
CA THR A 500 -2.95 -26.32 7.14
C THR A 500 -4.16 -26.40 8.06
N ALA A 501 -4.23 -25.51 9.03
CA ALA A 501 -5.35 -25.40 9.97
C ALA A 501 -5.23 -24.07 10.70
N GLY A 502 -6.36 -23.41 10.93
CA GLY A 502 -6.41 -22.12 11.61
C GLY A 502 -5.78 -20.98 10.80
N TRP A 503 -6.48 -19.85 10.74
CA TRP A 503 -5.98 -18.64 10.08
C TRP A 503 -5.07 -17.80 10.99
N GLU A 504 -5.21 -17.98 12.31
CA GLU A 504 -4.41 -17.32 13.33
C GLU A 504 -4.44 -18.10 14.68
N GLY A 505 -3.70 -17.61 15.67
CA GLY A 505 -3.84 -18.05 17.06
C GLY A 505 -3.34 -19.47 17.33
N LYS A 506 -3.89 -20.07 18.39
CA LYS A 506 -3.50 -21.42 18.87
C LYS A 506 -3.76 -22.53 17.86
N SER A 507 -4.74 -22.30 16.98
CA SER A 507 -5.16 -23.29 15.98
C SER A 507 -4.25 -23.32 14.75
N MET A 508 -3.44 -22.26 14.55
CA MET A 508 -2.61 -22.07 13.37
C MET A 508 -1.51 -23.13 13.27
N LYS A 509 -1.42 -23.79 12.11
CA LYS A 509 -0.41 -24.80 11.79
C LYS A 509 0.19 -24.52 10.42
N PHE A 510 1.52 -24.52 10.32
CA PHE A 510 2.25 -24.34 9.07
C PHE A 510 3.03 -25.60 8.70
N GLU A 511 2.90 -26.05 7.46
CA GLU A 511 3.68 -27.13 6.86
C GLU A 511 5.14 -26.75 6.64
N TRP A 512 5.94 -27.75 6.24
CA TRP A 512 7.40 -27.65 6.12
C TRP A 512 7.86 -26.91 4.85
N ASN A 513 6.98 -26.67 3.88
CA ASN A 513 7.28 -25.99 2.61
C ASN A 513 7.25 -24.46 2.73
N SER A 514 7.64 -23.92 3.89
CA SER A 514 7.90 -22.51 4.12
C SER A 514 8.90 -22.36 5.27
N ASP A 515 9.97 -21.58 5.05
CA ASP A 515 10.99 -21.26 6.04
C ASP A 515 10.51 -20.21 7.06
N ILE A 516 9.43 -19.49 6.76
CA ILE A 516 8.86 -18.38 7.54
C ILE A 516 7.41 -18.73 7.92
N ILE A 517 6.97 -18.28 9.10
CA ILE A 517 5.55 -18.30 9.47
C ILE A 517 4.98 -16.95 9.06
N ASP A 518 4.30 -16.91 7.91
CA ASP A 518 3.89 -15.68 7.25
C ASP A 518 2.37 -15.55 7.03
N PRO A 519 1.54 -15.64 8.09
CA PRO A 519 0.10 -15.51 7.93
C PRO A 519 -0.29 -14.09 7.50
N GLN A 520 -1.37 -13.99 6.74
CA GLN A 520 -2.06 -12.74 6.47
C GLN A 520 -3.03 -12.40 7.62
N TYR A 521 -3.09 -11.12 7.99
CA TYR A 521 -4.11 -10.51 8.87
C TYR A 521 -4.31 -11.17 10.25
N SER A 522 -3.30 -11.87 10.78
CA SER A 522 -3.37 -12.34 12.17
C SER A 522 -3.53 -11.15 13.11
N SER A 523 -4.51 -11.21 14.00
CA SER A 523 -4.81 -10.15 14.97
C SER A 523 -3.74 -10.08 16.06
N PRO A 524 -3.56 -8.93 16.75
CA PRO A 524 -2.67 -8.85 17.91
C PRO A 524 -2.96 -9.91 18.98
N LYS A 525 -4.25 -10.25 19.19
CA LYS A 525 -4.66 -11.34 20.08
C LYS A 525 -4.20 -12.70 19.55
N GLY A 526 -4.43 -12.99 18.27
CA GLY A 526 -4.00 -14.23 17.62
C GLY A 526 -2.47 -14.40 17.66
N MET A 527 -1.72 -13.33 17.49
CA MET A 527 -0.26 -13.35 17.63
C MET A 527 0.17 -13.76 19.05
N VAL A 528 -0.40 -13.13 20.09
CA VAL A 528 -0.11 -13.50 21.49
C VAL A 528 -0.45 -14.97 21.74
N GLU A 529 -1.62 -15.41 21.30
CA GLU A 529 -2.06 -16.80 21.42
C GLU A 529 -1.12 -17.78 20.71
N TYR A 530 -0.60 -17.43 19.53
CA TYR A 530 0.36 -18.24 18.79
C TYR A 530 1.67 -18.42 19.56
N ILE A 531 2.29 -17.34 20.04
CA ILE A 531 3.60 -17.40 20.70
C ILE A 531 3.52 -18.08 22.07
N GLU A 532 2.41 -17.91 22.79
CA GLU A 532 2.15 -18.64 24.04
C GLU A 532 2.06 -20.15 23.81
N ASN A 533 1.47 -20.57 22.69
CA ASN A 533 1.38 -21.98 22.31
C ASN A 533 2.67 -22.51 21.66
N ASN A 534 3.56 -21.63 21.19
CA ASN A 534 4.80 -21.97 20.52
C ASN A 534 5.98 -21.15 21.10
N PRO A 535 6.38 -21.36 22.37
CA PRO A 535 7.30 -20.45 23.07
C PRO A 535 8.73 -20.40 22.52
N ASN A 536 9.10 -21.32 21.62
CA ASN A 536 10.42 -21.37 20.96
C ASN A 536 10.25 -21.72 19.48
N PRO A 537 9.64 -20.84 18.67
CA PRO A 537 9.39 -21.17 17.27
C PRO A 537 10.72 -21.27 16.52
N LYS A 538 10.85 -22.28 15.65
CA LYS A 538 12.08 -22.51 14.87
C LYS A 538 12.18 -21.63 13.62
N ARG A 539 11.07 -20.98 13.26
CA ARG A 539 10.91 -20.11 12.10
C ARG A 539 10.51 -18.72 12.57
N PRO A 540 10.97 -17.65 11.91
CA PRO A 540 10.51 -16.30 12.21
C PRO A 540 9.04 -16.16 11.85
N TYR A 541 8.36 -15.26 12.56
CA TYR A 541 6.98 -14.89 12.30
C TYR A 541 6.96 -13.49 11.68
N ILE A 542 6.59 -13.40 10.40
CA ILE A 542 6.63 -12.17 9.60
C ILE A 542 5.35 -12.12 8.78
N LEU A 543 4.45 -11.20 9.11
CA LEU A 543 3.14 -11.14 8.45
C LEU A 543 3.32 -10.77 6.96
N SER A 544 2.89 -11.64 6.05
CA SER A 544 2.92 -11.36 4.60
C SER A 544 1.97 -10.22 4.24
N GLU A 545 0.86 -10.08 4.97
CA GLU A 545 -0.04 -8.92 4.95
C GLU A 545 -0.57 -8.63 6.36
N TYR A 546 -0.64 -7.36 6.75
CA TYR A 546 -1.32 -6.92 7.97
C TYR A 546 -1.77 -5.47 7.86
N ALA A 547 -2.54 -5.01 8.84
CA ALA A 547 -2.97 -3.61 8.95
C ALA A 547 -3.63 -3.09 7.65
N HIS A 548 -4.70 -3.75 7.20
CA HIS A 548 -5.40 -3.43 5.94
C HIS A 548 -5.81 -1.95 5.89
N ALA A 549 -5.26 -1.17 4.95
CA ALA A 549 -5.31 0.29 4.96
C ALA A 549 -6.45 0.90 4.12
N MET A 550 -7.50 0.11 3.86
CA MET A 550 -8.68 0.54 3.08
C MET A 550 -9.44 1.72 3.71
N GLY A 551 -9.56 2.80 2.94
CA GLY A 551 -10.22 4.02 3.40
C GLY A 551 -9.57 4.62 4.64
N ASN A 552 -10.32 4.73 5.74
CA ASN A 552 -9.92 5.35 7.00
C ASN A 552 -9.69 4.23 8.01
N SER A 553 -8.44 3.76 8.08
CA SER A 553 -8.08 2.50 8.72
C SER A 553 -6.78 2.62 9.54
N MET A 554 -6.04 1.52 9.72
CA MET A 554 -4.78 1.41 10.48
C MET A 554 -4.87 1.92 11.92
N GLY A 555 -5.99 1.62 12.57
CA GLY A 555 -6.28 1.89 13.98
C GLY A 555 -5.25 1.28 14.93
N ASN A 556 -5.14 -0.03 14.96
CA ASN A 556 -4.31 -0.77 15.92
C ASN A 556 -2.85 -0.96 15.46
N PHE A 557 -2.34 -0.06 14.60
CA PHE A 557 -1.00 -0.22 14.02
C PHE A 557 0.10 -0.22 15.09
N LYS A 558 -0.05 0.61 16.12
CA LYS A 558 0.89 0.60 17.26
C LYS A 558 0.83 -0.71 18.05
N ASP A 559 -0.35 -1.30 18.24
CA ASP A 559 -0.48 -2.55 19.01
C ASP A 559 0.32 -3.69 18.37
N TYR A 560 0.32 -3.77 17.03
CA TYR A 560 1.19 -4.70 16.29
C TYR A 560 2.68 -4.47 16.60
N TRP A 561 3.13 -3.22 16.51
CA TRP A 561 4.54 -2.87 16.72
C TRP A 561 5.01 -3.03 18.16
N ASP A 562 4.13 -2.84 19.13
CA ASP A 562 4.40 -3.17 20.52
C ASP A 562 4.65 -4.68 20.70
N LEU A 563 3.92 -5.54 19.97
CA LEU A 563 4.16 -6.99 19.97
C LEU A 563 5.44 -7.38 19.22
N PHE A 564 5.72 -6.80 18.05
CA PHE A 564 6.97 -7.03 17.29
C PHE A 564 8.20 -6.66 18.14
N ARG A 565 8.14 -5.54 18.87
CA ARG A 565 9.22 -5.12 19.77
C ARG A 565 9.33 -5.95 21.06
N LYS A 566 8.25 -6.62 21.46
CA LYS A 566 8.20 -7.45 22.68
C LYS A 566 8.72 -8.87 22.48
N TYR A 567 8.42 -9.52 21.36
CA TYR A 567 8.74 -10.92 21.12
C TYR A 567 9.82 -11.08 20.04
N PRO A 568 11.01 -11.64 20.33
CA PRO A 568 12.13 -11.68 19.39
C PRO A 568 11.86 -12.38 18.05
N ASN A 569 10.96 -13.38 18.03
CA ASN A 569 10.60 -14.12 16.82
C ASN A 569 9.60 -13.38 15.93
N PHE A 570 8.99 -12.31 16.44
CA PHE A 570 8.02 -11.49 15.71
C PHE A 570 8.78 -10.34 15.05
N GLN A 571 9.03 -10.46 13.75
CA GLN A 571 9.95 -9.56 13.05
C GLN A 571 9.25 -8.60 12.10
N GLY A 572 8.00 -8.22 12.39
CA GLY A 572 7.25 -7.27 11.58
C GLY A 572 6.43 -7.94 10.47
N GLY A 573 6.31 -7.25 9.35
CA GLY A 573 5.49 -7.71 8.21
C GLY A 573 5.29 -6.62 7.17
N PHE A 574 4.36 -6.87 6.23
CA PHE A 574 4.05 -5.96 5.13
C PHE A 574 2.63 -5.41 5.22
N VAL A 575 2.50 -4.08 5.30
CA VAL A 575 1.19 -3.41 5.29
C VAL A 575 0.47 -3.68 3.97
N TRP A 576 -0.85 -3.92 4.00
CA TRP A 576 -1.68 -4.02 2.79
C TRP A 576 -2.49 -2.74 2.59
N ASP A 577 -2.21 -1.91 1.59
CA ASP A 577 -1.08 -1.94 0.65
C ASP A 577 -0.51 -0.53 0.41
N MET A 578 0.39 -0.38 -0.56
CA MET A 578 1.12 0.88 -0.76
C MET A 578 0.25 1.97 -1.39
N ILE A 579 -0.42 1.70 -2.52
CA ILE A 579 -1.06 2.70 -3.36
C ILE A 579 -2.50 2.28 -3.68
N ASP A 580 -3.47 3.14 -3.40
CA ASP A 580 -4.85 2.97 -3.87
C ASP A 580 -4.87 2.78 -5.40
N GLN A 581 -5.47 1.69 -5.88
CA GLN A 581 -5.37 1.33 -7.30
C GLN A 581 -6.38 2.05 -8.22
N SER A 582 -7.13 3.03 -7.72
CA SER A 582 -8.14 3.74 -8.53
C SER A 582 -7.53 4.44 -9.74
N ILE A 583 -8.27 4.45 -10.85
CA ILE A 583 -7.85 5.07 -12.11
C ILE A 583 -8.73 6.27 -12.46
N TYR A 584 -8.22 7.18 -13.29
CA TYR A 584 -8.96 8.35 -13.71
C TYR A 584 -10.13 7.99 -14.60
N LYS A 585 -11.30 8.56 -14.29
CA LYS A 585 -12.45 8.61 -15.18
C LYS A 585 -12.91 10.04 -15.34
N THR A 586 -13.11 10.45 -16.58
CA THR A 586 -13.74 11.74 -16.90
C THR A 586 -15.26 11.58 -16.88
N LYS A 587 -15.95 12.38 -16.09
CA LYS A 587 -17.42 12.45 -16.03
C LYS A 587 -18.00 13.21 -17.23
N SER A 588 -19.31 13.13 -17.39
CA SER A 588 -20.05 13.84 -18.46
C SER A 588 -19.93 15.37 -18.39
N ASP A 589 -19.63 15.94 -17.22
CA ASP A 589 -19.39 17.37 -17.01
C ASP A 589 -17.93 17.80 -17.22
N GLY A 590 -17.05 16.85 -17.56
CA GLY A 590 -15.61 17.08 -17.76
C GLY A 590 -14.75 16.98 -16.49
N SER A 591 -15.34 16.78 -15.31
CA SER A 591 -14.59 16.58 -14.07
C SER A 591 -13.94 15.18 -14.03
N LEU A 592 -12.82 15.07 -13.30
CA LEU A 592 -12.12 13.80 -13.09
C LEU A 592 -12.47 13.20 -11.73
N VAL A 593 -12.63 11.87 -11.69
CA VAL A 593 -12.75 11.10 -10.46
C VAL A 593 -11.79 9.92 -10.41
N PHE A 594 -11.51 9.45 -9.20
CA PHE A 594 -10.78 8.21 -8.94
C PHE A 594 -11.76 7.04 -9.00
N ALA A 595 -11.96 6.51 -10.19
CA ALA A 595 -12.87 5.41 -10.44
C ALA A 595 -12.33 4.08 -9.96
N TYR A 596 -13.24 3.24 -9.46
CA TYR A 596 -12.98 1.90 -8.94
C TYR A 596 -13.98 0.89 -9.55
N GLY A 597 -13.98 -0.36 -9.07
CA GLY A 597 -14.85 -1.40 -9.63
C GLY A 597 -16.31 -0.98 -9.72
N GLY A 598 -16.95 -1.24 -10.86
CA GLY A 598 -18.33 -0.84 -11.13
C GLY A 598 -18.46 0.50 -11.86
N ASP A 599 -17.40 1.30 -11.93
CA ASP A 599 -17.42 2.56 -12.70
C ASP A 599 -17.22 2.37 -14.20
N PHE A 600 -16.72 1.22 -14.64
CA PHE A 600 -16.41 0.96 -16.05
C PHE A 600 -17.26 -0.18 -16.61
N GLY A 601 -17.52 -0.10 -17.91
CA GLY A 601 -18.28 -1.11 -18.64
C GLY A 601 -19.79 -1.09 -18.33
N PRO A 602 -20.52 -2.08 -18.88
CA PRO A 602 -21.95 -2.26 -18.61
C PRO A 602 -22.26 -2.66 -17.16
N LYS A 603 -23.53 -2.49 -16.73
CA LYS A 603 -23.96 -2.74 -15.34
C LYS A 603 -23.82 -4.19 -14.87
N ASP A 604 -23.76 -5.16 -15.79
CA ASP A 604 -23.62 -6.59 -15.50
C ASP A 604 -22.14 -7.04 -15.44
N VAL A 605 -21.19 -6.10 -15.53
CA VAL A 605 -19.77 -6.40 -15.29
C VAL A 605 -19.58 -6.73 -13.80
N PRO A 606 -18.93 -7.86 -13.46
CA PRO A 606 -18.66 -8.19 -12.07
C PRO A 606 -17.77 -7.13 -11.43
N SER A 607 -18.02 -6.84 -10.16
CA SER A 607 -17.32 -5.80 -9.41
C SER A 607 -17.17 -6.17 -7.94
N ALA A 608 -15.98 -5.95 -7.39
CA ALA A 608 -15.73 -5.92 -5.95
C ALA A 608 -15.73 -4.48 -5.38
N ASN A 609 -16.37 -3.53 -6.07
CA ASN A 609 -16.55 -2.14 -5.65
C ASN A 609 -15.19 -1.46 -5.36
N ASN A 610 -15.07 -0.72 -4.26
CA ASN A 610 -13.86 0.03 -3.89
C ASN A 610 -12.78 -0.81 -3.19
N PHE A 611 -12.86 -2.15 -3.17
CA PHE A 611 -11.94 -3.04 -2.44
C PHE A 611 -10.49 -3.03 -2.95
N LEU A 612 -10.20 -2.35 -4.07
CA LEU A 612 -8.85 -2.07 -4.58
C LEU A 612 -8.19 -0.81 -3.96
N ASN A 613 -8.91 -0.06 -3.14
CA ASN A 613 -8.46 1.19 -2.53
C ASN A 613 -7.98 0.95 -1.11
N ASN A 614 -6.82 0.29 -1.01
CA ASN A 614 -6.22 -0.19 0.24
C ASN A 614 -4.94 0.55 0.61
N GLY A 615 -4.66 1.69 -0.02
CA GLY A 615 -3.35 2.31 0.00
C GLY A 615 -3.01 3.10 1.27
N VAL A 616 -1.77 2.97 1.72
CA VAL A 616 -1.13 3.97 2.60
C VAL A 616 -1.04 5.33 1.90
N PHE A 617 -0.91 5.33 0.57
CA PHE A 617 -0.96 6.53 -0.26
C PHE A 617 -2.09 6.43 -1.28
N ASN A 618 -2.62 7.58 -1.68
CA ASN A 618 -3.64 7.66 -2.72
C ASN A 618 -3.04 7.39 -4.12
N PRO A 619 -3.84 7.34 -5.21
CA PRO A 619 -3.35 6.97 -6.54
C PRO A 619 -2.27 7.94 -7.07
N GLU A 620 -2.28 9.19 -6.60
CA GLU A 620 -1.30 10.24 -6.93
C GLU A 620 -0.05 10.23 -6.03
N ARG A 621 0.11 9.22 -5.16
CA ARG A 621 1.22 9.10 -4.21
C ARG A 621 1.21 10.18 -3.11
N LYS A 622 0.04 10.76 -2.82
CA LYS A 622 -0.14 11.63 -1.65
C LYS A 622 -0.51 10.78 -0.43
N PRO A 623 0.01 11.12 0.76
CA PRO A 623 -0.25 10.33 1.97
C PRO A 623 -1.73 10.37 2.36
N ASN A 624 -2.33 9.20 2.55
CA ASN A 624 -3.56 9.09 3.33
C ASN A 624 -3.24 9.39 4.82
N PRO A 625 -4.19 9.81 5.66
CA PRO A 625 -3.91 10.23 7.04
C PRO A 625 -3.17 9.17 7.87
N HIS A 626 -3.45 7.88 7.65
CA HIS A 626 -2.74 6.78 8.31
C HIS A 626 -1.27 6.61 7.88
N ALA A 627 -0.82 7.19 6.77
CA ALA A 627 0.60 7.18 6.39
C ALA A 627 1.47 7.86 7.45
N PHE A 628 0.98 8.93 8.06
CA PHE A 628 1.70 9.62 9.12
C PHE A 628 1.79 8.77 10.40
N GLU A 629 0.78 7.94 10.69
CA GLU A 629 0.84 6.94 11.76
C GLU A 629 1.91 5.89 11.45
N ALA A 630 1.93 5.37 10.22
CA ALA A 630 2.97 4.44 9.79
C ALA A 630 4.37 5.05 9.95
N LYS A 631 4.60 6.28 9.46
CA LYS A 631 5.90 6.97 9.62
C LYS A 631 6.35 7.04 11.09
N ASN A 632 5.45 7.41 11.99
CA ASN A 632 5.76 7.56 13.41
C ASN A 632 6.03 6.21 14.09
N VAL A 633 5.15 5.22 13.92
CA VAL A 633 5.29 3.91 14.58
C VAL A 633 6.52 3.14 14.08
N LEU A 634 6.84 3.29 12.78
CA LEU A 634 7.99 2.64 12.12
C LEU A 634 9.34 3.34 12.36
N GLN A 635 9.38 4.51 13.00
CA GLN A 635 10.64 5.24 13.18
C GLN A 635 11.70 4.44 13.96
N ASN A 636 12.98 4.74 13.70
CA ASN A 636 14.12 3.99 14.27
C ASN A 636 14.81 4.70 15.45
N ILE A 637 14.25 5.82 15.92
CA ILE A 637 14.76 6.54 17.09
C ILE A 637 13.62 6.59 18.10
N LEU A 638 13.80 5.94 19.25
CA LEU A 638 12.79 5.83 20.29
C LEU A 638 13.20 6.66 21.50
N THR A 639 12.26 7.47 22.01
CA THR A 639 12.51 8.41 23.11
C THR A 639 11.56 8.11 24.26
N SER A 640 12.10 7.96 25.47
CA SER A 640 11.28 7.76 26.66
C SER A 640 11.85 8.48 27.87
N TRP A 641 11.03 8.66 28.91
CA TRP A 641 11.52 9.20 30.17
C TRP A 641 12.45 8.21 30.88
N GLN A 642 13.63 8.67 31.28
CA GLN A 642 14.47 7.96 32.23
C GLN A 642 14.22 8.45 33.65
N LYS A 643 14.14 9.79 33.83
CA LYS A 643 13.78 10.46 35.09
C LYS A 643 13.01 11.74 34.77
N LYS A 644 11.75 11.85 35.18
CA LYS A 644 10.92 13.03 34.90
C LYS A 644 11.35 14.24 35.73
N GLU A 645 11.80 14.01 36.96
CA GLU A 645 12.12 15.02 37.96
C GLU A 645 13.31 15.89 37.52
N THR A 646 14.27 15.28 36.82
CA THR A 646 15.45 15.95 36.26
C THR A 646 15.32 16.18 34.75
N VAL A 647 14.14 15.96 34.17
CA VAL A 647 13.87 16.06 32.73
C VAL A 647 14.91 15.31 31.89
N THR A 648 15.21 14.08 32.30
CA THR A 648 16.20 13.21 31.66
C THR A 648 15.49 12.16 30.81
N VAL A 649 15.81 12.16 29.52
CA VAL A 649 15.28 11.21 28.54
C VAL A 649 16.31 10.14 28.17
N LYS A 650 15.81 8.95 27.81
CA LYS A 650 16.57 7.90 27.15
C LYS A 650 16.27 7.96 25.66
N VAL A 651 17.31 8.05 24.83
CA VAL A 651 17.23 7.97 23.37
C VAL A 651 17.86 6.65 22.93
N PHE A 652 17.09 5.80 22.25
CA PHE A 652 17.50 4.48 21.77
C PHE A 652 17.57 4.47 20.24
N ASN A 653 18.70 3.98 19.71
CA ASN A 653 18.91 3.76 18.29
C ASN A 653 18.45 2.35 17.89
N GLU A 654 17.28 2.24 17.23
CA GLU A 654 16.71 0.96 16.74
C GLU A 654 17.29 0.54 15.37
N PHE A 655 18.13 1.35 14.72
CA PHE A 655 18.87 0.90 13.55
C PHE A 655 19.81 -0.27 13.90
N PHE A 656 20.08 -1.16 12.94
CA PHE A 656 20.92 -2.35 13.14
C PHE A 656 22.36 -2.18 12.62
N PHE A 657 22.58 -1.22 11.71
CA PHE A 657 23.84 -1.01 11.01
C PHE A 657 24.27 0.45 10.94
N LYS A 658 23.38 1.40 11.26
CA LYS A 658 23.61 2.85 11.17
C LYS A 658 23.76 3.56 12.54
N ASN A 659 24.80 4.39 12.70
CA ASN A 659 24.98 5.30 13.84
C ASN A 659 24.11 6.57 13.66
N LEU A 660 23.79 7.28 14.75
CA LEU A 660 23.04 8.54 14.73
C LEU A 660 23.92 9.80 14.63
N ASP A 661 25.18 9.67 14.23
CA ASP A 661 26.13 10.78 14.09
C ASP A 661 25.72 11.81 13.04
N ASN A 662 24.93 11.44 12.02
CA ASN A 662 24.28 12.37 11.07
C ASN A 662 22.95 12.95 11.57
N VAL A 663 22.61 12.79 12.85
CA VAL A 663 21.31 13.21 13.40
C VAL A 663 21.51 14.24 14.51
N ARG A 664 20.65 15.27 14.52
CA ARG A 664 20.50 16.19 15.65
C ARG A 664 19.12 16.04 16.29
N LEU A 665 19.03 16.31 17.59
CA LEU A 665 17.77 16.32 18.34
C LEU A 665 17.35 17.76 18.63
N HIS A 666 16.15 18.14 18.19
CA HIS A 666 15.45 19.34 18.62
C HIS A 666 14.43 18.99 19.71
N TRP A 667 14.37 19.79 20.77
CA TRP A 667 13.36 19.65 21.82
C TRP A 667 12.60 20.96 22.02
N GLN A 668 11.32 20.86 22.39
CA GLN A 668 10.49 22.02 22.74
C GLN A 668 9.65 21.71 23.98
N LEU A 669 9.70 22.59 24.98
CA LEU A 669 8.80 22.58 26.13
C LEU A 669 7.48 23.26 25.75
N VAL A 670 6.39 22.51 25.84
CA VAL A 670 5.04 22.98 25.56
C VAL A 670 4.28 23.10 26.86
N LEU A 671 3.90 24.32 27.24
CA LEU A 671 3.05 24.61 28.41
C LEU A 671 1.67 25.01 27.92
N ASP A 672 0.63 24.29 28.34
CA ASP A 672 -0.77 24.58 27.98
C ASP A 672 -0.98 24.75 26.45
N GLY A 673 -0.22 23.96 25.68
CA GLY A 673 -0.29 23.92 24.22
C GLY A 673 0.57 24.95 23.49
N ILE A 674 1.30 25.80 24.21
CA ILE A 674 2.17 26.84 23.66
C ILE A 674 3.64 26.47 23.89
N SER A 675 4.46 26.56 22.83
CA SER A 675 5.92 26.39 22.94
C SER A 675 6.54 27.54 23.74
N THR A 676 7.32 27.23 24.78
CA THR A 676 7.89 28.24 25.69
C THR A 676 9.41 28.19 25.84
N GLN A 677 10.03 27.04 25.60
CA GLN A 677 11.49 26.86 25.57
C GLN A 677 11.81 25.85 24.48
N GLU A 678 12.98 25.98 23.87
CA GLU A 678 13.46 25.04 22.87
C GLU A 678 14.98 24.97 22.88
N GLY A 679 15.52 23.92 22.29
CA GLY A 679 16.96 23.76 22.11
C GLY A 679 17.32 22.61 21.19
N THR A 680 18.61 22.54 20.87
CA THR A 680 19.16 21.53 19.96
C THR A 680 20.34 20.81 20.61
N ILE A 681 20.40 19.49 20.44
CA ILE A 681 21.55 18.65 20.72
C ILE A 681 22.15 18.22 19.37
N GLU A 682 23.27 18.84 18.99
CA GLU A 682 23.87 18.71 17.66
C GLU A 682 24.55 17.37 17.37
N SER A 683 24.91 16.61 18.40
CA SER A 683 25.68 15.38 18.26
C SER A 683 25.04 14.23 19.02
N LEU A 684 24.48 13.29 18.28
CA LEU A 684 23.93 12.03 18.79
C LEU A 684 24.81 10.86 18.35
N ASN A 685 26.00 10.69 18.93
CA ASN A 685 26.84 9.54 18.62
C ASN A 685 26.32 8.29 19.36
N ILE A 686 25.31 7.63 18.79
CA ILE A 686 24.66 6.44 19.36
C ILE A 686 24.81 5.30 18.35
N ASN A 687 25.57 4.26 18.69
CA ASN A 687 25.75 3.11 17.81
C ASN A 687 24.44 2.31 17.65
N PRO A 688 24.34 1.47 16.61
CA PRO A 688 23.19 0.57 16.43
C PRO A 688 22.84 -0.22 17.68
N GLN A 689 21.56 -0.25 18.04
CA GLN A 689 21.04 -0.97 19.21
C GLN A 689 21.56 -0.48 20.58
N GLU A 690 22.15 0.71 20.65
CA GLU A 690 22.56 1.35 21.91
C GLU A 690 21.61 2.50 22.32
N ALA A 691 21.74 2.96 23.56
CA ALA A 691 20.99 4.10 24.07
C ALA A 691 21.87 5.03 24.91
N ILE A 692 21.52 6.31 24.94
CA ILE A 692 22.13 7.30 25.83
C ILE A 692 21.07 8.02 26.66
N SER A 693 21.51 8.61 27.78
CA SER A 693 20.71 9.48 28.63
C SER A 693 21.04 10.95 28.33
N ILE A 694 20.02 11.77 28.11
CA ILE A 694 20.18 13.21 27.87
C ILE A 694 19.34 13.95 28.91
N GLN A 695 19.99 14.78 29.72
CA GLN A 695 19.31 15.73 30.60
C GLN A 695 19.01 17.01 29.79
N LEU A 696 17.72 17.37 29.68
CA LEU A 696 17.32 18.58 28.98
C LEU A 696 17.43 19.79 29.92
N PRO A 697 17.93 20.94 29.44
CA PRO A 697 18.03 22.17 30.23
C PRO A 697 16.67 22.89 30.29
N ILE A 698 15.64 22.21 30.82
CA ILE A 698 14.29 22.75 30.97
C ILE A 698 14.12 23.35 32.36
N ASP A 699 13.65 24.60 32.42
CA ASP A 699 13.32 25.29 33.68
C ASP A 699 11.82 25.57 33.81
N LEU A 700 11.18 24.99 34.83
CA LEU A 700 9.76 25.21 35.12
C LEU A 700 9.53 26.25 36.24
N ASN A 701 10.58 26.80 36.84
CA ASN A 701 10.45 27.65 38.01
C ASN A 701 9.66 28.94 37.69
N GLY A 702 8.66 29.23 38.53
CA GLY A 702 7.81 30.42 38.41
C GLY A 702 6.83 30.42 37.23
N LYS A 703 6.75 29.33 36.44
CA LYS A 703 5.79 29.21 35.33
C LYS A 703 4.43 28.73 35.86
N GLN A 704 3.35 29.39 35.42
CA GLN A 704 1.98 28.94 35.67
C GLN A 704 1.46 28.18 34.44
N PHE A 705 1.03 26.94 34.65
CA PHE A 705 0.47 26.07 33.62
C PHE A 705 -0.37 24.97 34.28
N GLN A 706 -1.29 24.35 33.53
CA GLN A 706 -2.02 23.16 33.97
C GLN A 706 -1.34 21.86 33.55
N GLU A 707 -0.77 21.82 32.34
CA GLU A 707 -0.04 20.66 31.83
C GLU A 707 1.17 21.05 30.97
N ALA A 708 2.16 20.16 30.96
CA ALA A 708 3.43 20.35 30.27
C ALA A 708 3.80 19.10 29.46
N PHE A 709 4.26 19.31 28.24
CA PHE A 709 4.80 18.29 27.34
C PHE A 709 6.19 18.68 26.86
N VAL A 710 6.97 17.70 26.42
CA VAL A 710 8.19 17.94 25.64
C VAL A 710 8.02 17.28 24.28
N ASN A 711 8.13 18.09 23.23
CA ASN A 711 8.21 17.62 21.84
C ASN A 711 9.66 17.32 21.50
N PHE A 712 9.90 16.24 20.76
CA PHE A 712 11.20 15.82 20.24
C PHE A 712 11.09 15.71 18.72
N SER A 713 12.08 16.23 18.00
CA SER A 713 12.22 16.07 16.55
C SER A 713 13.66 15.71 16.22
N TYR A 714 13.86 14.65 15.46
CA TYR A 714 15.17 14.18 15.03
C TYR A 714 15.34 14.43 13.55
N THR A 715 16.33 15.25 13.19
CA THR A 715 16.55 15.71 11.81
C THR A 715 17.95 15.35 11.33
N LEU A 716 18.08 15.18 10.02
CA LEU A 716 19.36 14.92 9.36
C LEU A 716 20.23 16.18 9.29
N LYS A 717 21.52 16.04 9.57
CA LYS A 717 22.49 17.13 9.44
C LYS A 717 22.96 17.28 8.00
N ASP A 718 23.19 16.17 7.31
CA ASP A 718 23.53 16.07 5.90
C ASP A 718 22.46 15.24 5.18
N GLU A 719 22.21 15.53 3.90
CA GLU A 719 21.25 14.79 3.10
C GLU A 719 21.60 13.31 2.97
N GLU A 720 20.56 12.47 2.90
CA GLU A 720 20.65 11.06 2.57
C GLU A 720 19.82 10.79 1.32
N PRO A 721 20.00 9.65 0.61
CA PRO A 721 19.21 9.37 -0.58
C PRO A 721 17.70 9.51 -0.32
N PHE A 722 17.05 10.39 -1.10
CA PHE A 722 15.64 10.80 -1.00
C PHE A 722 15.22 11.60 0.24
N LEU A 723 16.12 11.82 1.19
CA LEU A 723 15.89 12.52 2.44
C LEU A 723 16.76 13.78 2.47
N PRO A 724 16.20 14.98 2.23
CA PRO A 724 17.00 16.20 2.22
C PRO A 724 17.60 16.48 3.61
N GLN A 725 18.58 17.38 3.65
CA GLN A 725 19.02 18.00 4.90
C GLN A 725 17.82 18.53 5.70
N ASP A 726 17.91 18.45 7.04
CA ASP A 726 16.85 18.83 7.99
C ASP A 726 15.56 18.00 7.90
N PHE A 727 15.54 16.90 7.13
CA PHE A 727 14.39 15.99 7.09
C PHE A 727 14.16 15.34 8.46
N GLU A 728 12.93 15.44 8.98
CA GLU A 728 12.50 14.79 10.22
C GLU A 728 12.32 13.28 10.02
N ILE A 729 13.26 12.49 10.55
CA ILE A 729 13.27 11.02 10.46
C ILE A 729 12.53 10.34 11.62
N ALA A 730 12.37 11.04 12.76
CA ALA A 730 11.65 10.56 13.93
C ALA A 730 11.12 11.72 14.76
N THR A 731 10.01 11.51 15.46
CA THR A 731 9.45 12.50 16.39
C THR A 731 8.77 11.81 17.57
N GLU A 732 8.66 12.50 18.70
CA GLU A 732 7.94 12.02 19.88
C GLU A 732 7.37 13.21 20.66
N GLN A 733 6.31 12.99 21.45
CA GLN A 733 5.85 13.92 22.46
C GLN A 733 5.61 13.19 23.78
N LEU A 734 6.31 13.62 24.83
CA LEU A 734 6.19 13.01 26.15
C LEU A 734 5.55 13.99 27.14
N GLN A 735 4.54 13.54 27.89
CA GLN A 735 3.95 14.31 28.99
C GLN A 735 4.95 14.42 30.15
N LEU A 736 5.25 15.66 30.55
CA LEU A 736 6.18 15.99 31.62
C LEU A 736 5.45 16.08 32.97
N GLN A 737 4.48 16.99 33.09
CA GLN A 737 3.79 17.27 34.35
C GLN A 737 2.36 17.77 34.12
N GLY A 738 1.49 17.57 35.11
CA GLY A 738 0.17 18.21 35.18
C GLY A 738 -0.90 17.50 34.35
N ASN A 739 -2.15 17.89 34.57
CA ASN A 739 -3.32 17.41 33.85
C ASN A 739 -4.30 18.57 33.70
N TRP A 740 -4.80 18.78 32.48
CA TRP A 740 -5.76 19.85 32.22
C TRP A 740 -7.11 19.58 32.88
N LYS A 741 -7.70 20.62 33.48
CA LYS A 741 -9.06 20.57 34.04
C LYS A 741 -9.80 21.86 33.70
N ASN A 742 -10.98 21.74 33.09
CA ASN A 742 -11.88 22.88 32.94
C ASN A 742 -12.84 22.95 34.12
N ALA A 743 -13.03 24.16 34.65
CA ALA A 743 -14.14 24.45 35.54
C ALA A 743 -15.42 24.64 34.70
N ASN A 744 -16.18 23.57 34.52
CA ASN A 744 -17.45 23.60 33.80
C ASN A 744 -18.59 24.03 34.73
N THR A 745 -18.66 25.33 35.04
CA THR A 745 -19.72 25.90 35.86
C THR A 745 -20.41 27.05 35.13
N VAL A 746 -21.73 27.17 35.33
CA VAL A 746 -22.50 28.34 34.90
C VAL A 746 -22.64 29.26 36.10
N VAL A 747 -22.17 30.49 35.96
CA VAL A 747 -22.38 31.55 36.93
C VAL A 747 -23.66 32.29 36.56
N GLY A 748 -24.58 32.38 37.51
CA GLY A 748 -25.79 33.17 37.35
C GLY A 748 -25.50 34.68 37.39
N GLU A 749 -26.19 35.44 36.55
CA GLU A 749 -25.98 36.89 36.44
C GLU A 749 -27.30 37.68 36.54
N SER A 750 -27.92 37.97 35.39
CA SER A 750 -29.16 38.74 35.30
C SER A 750 -30.38 37.84 35.14
N LYS A 751 -31.56 38.39 35.41
CA LYS A 751 -32.83 37.67 35.18
C LYS A 751 -33.02 37.34 33.70
N ILE A 752 -33.47 36.12 33.44
CA ILE A 752 -33.86 35.62 32.12
C ILE A 752 -35.38 35.61 32.04
N SER A 753 -35.96 36.21 30.99
CA SER A 753 -37.39 36.12 30.73
C SER A 753 -37.74 34.75 30.15
N VAL A 754 -38.90 34.22 30.53
CA VAL A 754 -39.41 32.94 30.02
C VAL A 754 -40.73 33.18 29.31
N GLU A 755 -40.76 32.93 28.01
CA GLU A 755 -41.94 33.13 27.16
C GLU A 755 -42.42 31.79 26.61
N LYS A 756 -43.72 31.47 26.81
CA LYS A 756 -44.35 30.28 26.24
C LYS A 756 -45.06 30.68 24.95
N LYS A 757 -44.49 30.34 23.79
CA LYS A 757 -45.03 30.71 22.47
C LYS A 757 -45.46 29.47 21.68
N GLY A 758 -46.76 29.19 21.62
CA GLY A 758 -47.27 28.06 20.83
C GLY A 758 -46.51 26.76 21.10
N LYS A 759 -45.74 26.29 20.10
CA LYS A 759 -44.92 25.07 20.13
C LYS A 759 -43.56 25.21 20.84
N THR A 760 -43.14 26.41 21.25
CA THR A 760 -41.81 26.64 21.83
C THR A 760 -41.84 27.26 23.23
N ILE A 761 -40.74 27.09 23.96
CA ILE A 761 -40.41 27.82 25.19
C ILE A 761 -39.15 28.63 24.89
N VAL A 762 -39.20 29.93 25.11
CA VAL A 762 -38.12 30.87 24.81
C VAL A 762 -37.56 31.41 26.12
N PHE A 763 -36.25 31.24 26.32
CA PHE A 763 -35.48 31.83 27.40
C PHE A 763 -34.66 32.99 26.84
N LYS A 764 -34.91 34.21 27.31
CA LYS A 764 -34.37 35.42 26.68
C LYS A 764 -33.76 36.39 27.68
N SER A 765 -32.64 36.99 27.29
CA SER A 765 -31.99 38.12 27.93
C SER A 765 -31.71 39.23 26.90
N ASN A 766 -31.00 40.29 27.30
CA ASN A 766 -30.53 41.31 26.36
C ASN A 766 -29.45 40.79 25.40
N LYS A 767 -28.72 39.74 25.78
CA LYS A 767 -27.59 39.20 25.02
C LYS A 767 -27.90 37.88 24.33
N ALA A 768 -28.78 37.05 24.88
CA ALA A 768 -28.99 35.70 24.39
C ALA A 768 -30.48 35.32 24.31
N GLU A 769 -30.80 34.45 23.36
CA GLU A 769 -32.10 33.80 23.23
C GLU A 769 -31.88 32.30 22.95
N ILE A 770 -32.43 31.45 23.82
CA ILE A 770 -32.39 29.98 23.67
C ILE A 770 -33.83 29.49 23.61
N ILE A 771 -34.15 28.75 22.55
CA ILE A 771 -35.50 28.29 22.23
C ILE A 771 -35.53 26.77 22.31
N PHE A 772 -36.48 26.23 23.06
CA PHE A 772 -36.79 24.80 23.10
C PHE A 772 -38.08 24.51 22.36
N ASP A 773 -38.10 23.45 21.55
CA ASP A 773 -39.33 22.89 21.02
C ASP A 773 -40.02 22.04 22.11
N LYS A 774 -41.33 22.25 22.33
CA LYS A 774 -42.08 21.56 23.38
C LYS A 774 -42.40 20.09 23.04
N LYS A 775 -42.43 19.74 21.76
CA LYS A 775 -42.71 18.39 21.29
C LYS A 775 -41.46 17.53 21.37
N THR A 776 -40.32 18.04 20.89
CA THR A 776 -39.06 17.32 20.90
C THR A 776 -38.31 17.49 22.21
N GLY A 777 -38.42 18.63 22.90
CA GLY A 777 -37.64 18.92 24.11
C GLY A 777 -36.19 19.30 23.83
N PHE A 778 -35.78 19.43 22.56
CA PHE A 778 -34.46 19.88 22.14
C PHE A 778 -34.41 21.40 21.97
N ILE A 779 -33.19 21.95 22.03
CA ILE A 779 -32.94 23.34 21.67
C ILE A 779 -33.05 23.46 20.14
N SER A 780 -34.02 24.26 19.69
CA SER A 780 -34.33 24.53 18.28
C SER A 780 -33.97 25.95 17.84
N GLY A 781 -33.41 26.76 18.73
CA GLY A 781 -32.87 28.08 18.42
C GLY A 781 -31.87 28.53 19.47
N TYR A 782 -30.78 29.16 19.05
CA TYR A 782 -29.77 29.72 19.93
C TYR A 782 -29.11 30.91 19.24
N THR A 783 -29.39 32.10 19.77
CA THR A 783 -28.92 33.39 19.25
C THR A 783 -28.14 34.10 20.35
N PHE A 784 -26.99 34.68 19.99
CA PHE A 784 -26.19 35.51 20.88
C PHE A 784 -25.82 36.82 20.19
N ASN A 785 -26.07 37.95 20.85
CA ASN A 785 -25.87 39.30 20.34
C ASN A 785 -26.43 39.51 18.91
N LYS A 786 -27.64 38.99 18.67
CA LYS A 786 -28.36 38.97 17.38
C LYS A 786 -27.76 38.08 16.28
N GLU A 787 -26.66 37.37 16.57
CA GLU A 787 -26.08 36.38 15.67
C GLU A 787 -26.61 34.98 15.99
N SER A 788 -27.01 34.23 14.96
CA SER A 788 -27.48 32.86 15.11
C SER A 788 -26.29 31.93 15.34
N ILE A 789 -26.23 31.30 16.51
CA ILE A 789 -25.25 30.23 16.79
C ILE A 789 -25.75 28.93 16.18
N LEU A 790 -26.99 28.56 16.48
CA LEU A 790 -27.63 27.39 15.89
C LEU A 790 -28.29 27.80 14.57
N LYS A 791 -28.02 27.08 13.48
CA LYS A 791 -28.61 27.37 12.15
C LYS A 791 -30.11 27.08 12.18
N GLU A 792 -30.90 28.00 11.63
CA GLU A 792 -32.35 27.84 11.52
C GLU A 792 -32.73 26.51 10.84
N GLY A 793 -33.75 25.84 11.37
CA GLY A 793 -34.22 24.54 10.89
C GLY A 793 -33.53 23.32 11.51
N TYR A 794 -32.51 23.52 12.35
CA TYR A 794 -31.80 22.45 13.05
C TYR A 794 -32.06 22.47 14.57
N GLU A 795 -31.58 21.44 15.27
CA GLU A 795 -31.67 21.31 16.72
C GLU A 795 -30.33 20.84 17.31
N LEU A 796 -30.02 21.22 18.55
CA LEU A 796 -28.93 20.62 19.31
C LEU A 796 -29.34 19.21 19.72
N ARG A 797 -28.72 18.18 19.11
CA ARG A 797 -29.15 16.79 19.25
C ARG A 797 -28.06 15.87 19.79
N PRO A 798 -28.43 14.78 20.49
CA PRO A 798 -27.52 13.65 20.72
C PRO A 798 -26.93 13.11 19.43
N ASN A 799 -25.72 12.57 19.50
CA ASN A 799 -25.02 11.97 18.37
C ASN A 799 -24.48 10.59 18.76
N PHE A 800 -25.09 9.54 18.23
CA PHE A 800 -24.73 8.14 18.51
C PHE A 800 -24.25 7.38 17.26
N TRP A 801 -24.13 8.07 16.13
CA TRP A 801 -23.83 7.49 14.83
C TRP A 801 -22.62 8.17 14.17
N ARG A 802 -21.94 7.43 13.29
CA ARG A 802 -20.94 7.95 12.35
C ARG A 802 -21.21 7.38 10.96
N ALA A 803 -20.78 8.08 9.92
CA ALA A 803 -20.81 7.53 8.58
C ALA A 803 -19.87 6.31 8.52
N PRO A 804 -20.32 5.12 8.08
CA PRO A 804 -19.48 3.93 8.12
C PRO A 804 -18.18 4.10 7.30
N THR A 805 -17.04 3.78 7.90
CA THR A 805 -15.78 3.57 7.17
C THR A 805 -15.85 2.26 6.36
N ASP A 806 -14.84 1.99 5.51
CA ASP A 806 -14.76 0.70 4.84
C ASP A 806 -14.63 -0.49 5.82
N ASN A 807 -13.86 -0.33 6.90
CA ASN A 807 -13.78 -1.34 7.96
C ASN A 807 -15.14 -1.55 8.65
N ASP A 808 -15.88 -0.47 8.93
CA ASP A 808 -17.23 -0.55 9.49
C ASP A 808 -18.16 -1.35 8.55
N MET A 809 -18.12 -1.06 7.24
CA MET A 809 -18.89 -1.80 6.24
C MET A 809 -18.51 -3.29 6.22
N GLY A 810 -17.22 -3.60 6.27
CA GLY A 810 -16.70 -4.98 6.36
C GLY A 810 -17.19 -5.74 7.60
N ALA A 811 -17.24 -5.06 8.74
CA ALA A 811 -17.73 -5.61 10.02
C ALA A 811 -19.28 -5.62 10.14
N ASN A 812 -20.00 -5.27 9.08
CA ASN A 812 -21.47 -5.10 9.07
C ASN A 812 -21.99 -4.09 10.11
N PHE A 813 -21.20 -3.06 10.45
CA PHE A 813 -21.57 -1.97 11.37
C PHE A 813 -22.92 -1.33 11.05
N GLN A 814 -23.12 -0.97 9.78
CA GLN A 814 -24.29 -0.28 9.25
C GLN A 814 -25.59 -1.07 9.42
N LYS A 815 -25.48 -2.40 9.58
CA LYS A 815 -26.60 -3.32 9.84
C LYS A 815 -26.72 -3.61 11.35
N ASN A 816 -25.61 -4.00 11.97
CA ASN A 816 -25.57 -4.45 13.37
C ASN A 816 -25.84 -3.32 14.37
N LEU A 817 -25.40 -2.10 14.06
CA LEU A 817 -25.50 -0.95 14.96
C LEU A 817 -26.60 0.03 14.53
N LEU A 818 -27.38 -0.28 13.49
CA LEU A 818 -28.45 0.59 12.96
C LEU A 818 -29.45 1.06 14.03
N VAL A 819 -29.69 0.22 15.04
CA VAL A 819 -30.56 0.54 16.19
C VAL A 819 -30.13 1.82 16.92
N TRP A 820 -28.84 2.14 16.93
CA TRP A 820 -28.33 3.39 17.52
C TRP A 820 -28.63 4.61 16.66
N LYS A 821 -28.58 4.48 15.32
CA LYS A 821 -29.03 5.54 14.40
C LYS A 821 -30.53 5.79 14.58
N GLN A 822 -31.33 4.74 14.62
CA GLN A 822 -32.78 4.83 14.81
C GLN A 822 -33.16 5.41 16.18
N ALA A 823 -32.46 5.02 17.25
CA ALA A 823 -32.64 5.56 18.59
C ALA A 823 -32.30 7.06 18.66
N MET A 824 -31.21 7.48 18.00
CA MET A 824 -30.80 8.88 17.88
C MET A 824 -31.83 9.73 17.11
N GLU A 825 -32.42 9.18 16.04
CA GLU A 825 -33.38 9.88 15.18
C GLU A 825 -34.78 9.96 15.80
N ASN A 826 -35.19 8.96 16.59
CA ASN A 826 -36.55 8.80 17.10
C ASN A 826 -36.65 8.73 18.65
N PRO A 827 -36.07 9.70 19.40
CA PRO A 827 -36.20 9.71 20.85
C PRO A 827 -37.63 10.10 21.28
N ILE A 828 -38.19 9.41 22.27
CA ILE A 828 -39.51 9.73 22.83
C ILE A 828 -39.34 10.59 24.07
N LEU A 829 -39.76 11.85 24.01
CA LEU A 829 -39.75 12.74 25.18
C LEU A 829 -40.76 12.27 26.24
N VAL A 830 -40.26 11.88 27.41
CA VAL A 830 -41.06 11.41 28.56
C VAL A 830 -41.34 12.54 29.54
N SER A 831 -40.36 13.41 29.78
CA SER A 831 -40.49 14.51 30.73
C SER A 831 -39.68 15.72 30.27
N PHE A 832 -40.28 16.90 30.37
CA PHE A 832 -39.61 18.18 30.18
C PHE A 832 -39.96 19.11 31.34
N LYS A 833 -38.96 19.48 32.13
CA LYS A 833 -39.13 20.39 33.28
C LYS A 833 -38.11 21.50 33.21
N TYR A 834 -38.51 22.70 33.62
CA TYR A 834 -37.58 23.80 33.81
C TYR A 834 -37.86 24.53 35.12
N SER A 835 -36.82 25.15 35.68
CA SER A 835 -36.91 26.02 36.86
C SER A 835 -35.88 27.15 36.76
N THR A 836 -36.06 28.18 37.59
CA THR A 836 -35.08 29.25 37.77
C THR A 836 -34.45 29.06 39.14
N SER A 837 -33.12 29.04 39.21
CA SER A 837 -32.39 28.96 40.48
C SER A 837 -32.42 30.29 41.24
N LYS A 838 -31.99 30.26 42.51
CA LYS A 838 -31.91 31.48 43.35
C LYS A 838 -30.95 32.53 42.78
N ASP A 839 -29.90 32.08 42.10
CA ASP A 839 -28.89 32.89 41.40
C ASP A 839 -29.24 33.16 39.92
N HIS A 840 -30.52 33.09 39.53
CA HIS A 840 -30.99 33.48 38.19
C HIS A 840 -30.54 32.60 37.01
N LYS A 841 -30.03 31.39 37.26
CA LYS A 841 -29.79 30.39 36.20
C LYS A 841 -31.10 29.72 35.81
N ILE A 842 -31.22 29.34 34.55
CA ILE A 842 -32.30 28.48 34.09
C ILE A 842 -31.78 27.05 34.07
N LEU A 843 -32.51 26.16 34.73
CA LEU A 843 -32.24 24.73 34.78
C LEU A 843 -33.32 24.03 33.97
N VAL A 844 -32.94 23.24 32.96
CA VAL A 844 -33.86 22.43 32.16
C VAL A 844 -33.47 20.97 32.27
N LYS A 845 -34.43 20.09 32.49
CA LYS A 845 -34.25 18.63 32.44
C LYS A 845 -35.22 18.02 31.45
N ALA A 846 -34.68 17.38 30.43
CA ALA A 846 -35.40 16.58 29.47
C ALA A 846 -35.02 15.09 29.63
N ILE A 847 -36.03 14.21 29.71
CA ILE A 847 -35.86 12.76 29.82
C ILE A 847 -36.50 12.11 28.61
N TYR A 848 -35.75 11.24 27.95
CA TYR A 848 -36.14 10.55 26.73
C TYR A 848 -36.08 9.04 26.93
N LYS A 849 -37.02 8.32 26.33
CA LYS A 849 -36.93 6.87 26.14
C LYS A 849 -36.41 6.59 24.73
N LEU A 850 -35.34 5.79 24.65
CA LEU A 850 -34.79 5.27 23.41
C LEU A 850 -35.24 3.80 23.29
N THR A 851 -36.40 3.58 22.68
CA THR A 851 -37.07 2.27 22.69
C THR A 851 -36.30 1.20 21.92
N GLN A 852 -35.59 1.57 20.86
CA GLN A 852 -34.82 0.68 19.99
C GLN A 852 -33.63 0.04 20.71
N VAL A 853 -33.17 0.67 21.80
CA VAL A 853 -31.99 0.28 22.58
C VAL A 853 -32.27 0.25 24.08
N ASP A 854 -33.54 0.10 24.47
CA ASP A 854 -34.03 0.06 25.85
C ASP A 854 -33.19 0.89 26.84
N ALA A 855 -33.06 2.18 26.52
CA ALA A 855 -32.23 3.10 27.27
C ALA A 855 -32.99 4.38 27.60
N ASP A 856 -32.60 5.01 28.70
CA ASP A 856 -33.08 6.32 29.08
C ASP A 856 -31.96 7.33 28.79
N LEU A 857 -32.28 8.38 28.04
CA LEU A 857 -31.40 9.50 27.78
C LEU A 857 -31.88 10.70 28.59
N ILE A 858 -30.98 11.28 29.37
CA ILE A 858 -31.27 12.41 30.25
C ILE A 858 -30.36 13.57 29.82
N LEU A 859 -30.98 14.70 29.47
CA LEU A 859 -30.29 15.94 29.14
C LEU A 859 -30.63 16.99 30.21
N ASN A 860 -29.61 17.42 30.94
CA ASN A 860 -29.73 18.54 31.86
C ASN A 860 -28.99 19.74 31.26
N TYR A 861 -29.68 20.87 31.18
CA TYR A 861 -29.12 22.13 30.69
C TYR A 861 -29.11 23.15 31.82
N GLU A 862 -27.99 23.84 31.98
CA GLU A 862 -27.90 25.06 32.80
C GLU A 862 -27.52 26.22 31.90
N MET A 863 -28.23 27.34 32.01
CA MET A 863 -27.94 28.54 31.21
C MET A 863 -28.10 29.83 32.00
N ASN A 864 -27.33 30.85 31.62
CA ASN A 864 -27.36 32.18 32.23
C ASN A 864 -27.74 33.28 31.22
N SER A 865 -27.85 34.53 31.70
CA SER A 865 -28.24 35.68 30.86
C SER A 865 -27.18 36.07 29.83
N GLU A 866 -25.96 35.57 29.95
CA GLU A 866 -24.86 35.80 29.01
C GLU A 866 -24.87 34.76 27.86
N GLY A 867 -25.85 33.87 27.86
CA GLY A 867 -25.97 32.84 26.84
C GLY A 867 -25.02 31.67 27.02
N VAL A 868 -24.33 31.53 28.15
CA VAL A 868 -23.56 30.32 28.44
C VAL A 868 -24.53 29.14 28.59
N LEU A 869 -24.23 28.02 27.94
CA LEU A 869 -25.02 26.79 28.00
C LEU A 869 -24.14 25.62 28.45
N LEU A 870 -24.37 25.12 29.66
CA LEU A 870 -23.79 23.87 30.14
C LEU A 870 -24.76 22.72 29.86
N VAL A 871 -24.25 21.66 29.25
CA VAL A 871 -25.01 20.47 28.89
C VAL A 871 -24.43 19.28 29.63
N ASN A 872 -25.26 18.55 30.38
CA ASN A 872 -24.93 17.26 30.96
C ASN A 872 -25.82 16.19 30.34
N GLN A 873 -25.20 15.32 29.55
CA GLN A 873 -25.81 14.20 28.87
C GLN A 873 -25.54 12.92 29.66
N SER A 874 -26.58 12.17 29.97
CA SER A 874 -26.48 10.84 30.58
C SER A 874 -27.29 9.83 29.78
N LEU A 875 -26.74 8.64 29.58
CA LEU A 875 -27.39 7.52 28.91
C LEU A 875 -27.32 6.30 29.80
N ASP A 876 -28.47 5.79 30.22
CA ASP A 876 -28.59 4.61 31.05
C ASP A 876 -29.27 3.49 30.27
N ILE A 877 -28.49 2.48 29.92
CA ILE A 877 -28.94 1.31 29.15
C ILE A 877 -29.42 0.24 30.12
N ASN A 878 -30.55 -0.41 29.83
CA ASN A 878 -31.06 -1.50 30.66
C ASN A 878 -30.01 -2.62 30.81
N LYS A 879 -29.55 -2.84 32.05
CA LYS A 879 -28.52 -3.83 32.39
C LYS A 879 -28.93 -5.27 32.11
N ASN A 880 -30.24 -5.54 32.06
CA ASN A 880 -30.80 -6.86 31.80
C ASN A 880 -31.03 -7.12 30.30
N LYS A 881 -30.68 -6.16 29.43
CA LYS A 881 -30.78 -6.30 27.98
C LYS A 881 -29.40 -6.34 27.33
N GLU A 882 -29.23 -7.32 26.47
CA GLU A 882 -28.12 -7.36 25.55
C GLU A 882 -28.40 -6.41 24.38
N ILE A 883 -27.50 -5.45 24.20
CA ILE A 883 -27.64 -4.35 23.24
C ILE A 883 -26.25 -4.16 22.64
N PRO A 884 -26.13 -3.97 21.33
CA PRO A 884 -24.83 -3.87 20.70
C PRO A 884 -24.06 -2.64 21.18
N MET A 885 -22.73 -2.65 21.02
CA MET A 885 -21.88 -1.54 21.47
C MET A 885 -22.28 -0.22 20.82
N LEU A 886 -21.96 0.88 21.49
CA LEU A 886 -22.26 2.22 21.02
C LEU A 886 -21.17 2.69 20.02
N PRO A 887 -21.52 3.22 18.84
CA PRO A 887 -20.52 3.77 17.91
C PRO A 887 -19.80 5.02 18.46
N ARG A 888 -20.59 5.89 19.09
CA ARG A 888 -20.19 7.23 19.51
C ARG A 888 -21.10 7.70 20.64
N PHE A 889 -20.56 8.49 21.56
CA PHE A 889 -21.34 9.16 22.59
C PHE A 889 -21.04 10.66 22.62
N GLY A 890 -22.01 11.48 22.22
CA GLY A 890 -21.83 12.92 22.17
C GLY A 890 -23.08 13.68 21.76
N MET A 891 -22.88 14.92 21.33
CA MET A 891 -23.90 15.80 20.76
C MET A 891 -23.41 16.48 19.48
N LYS A 892 -24.35 16.91 18.62
CA LYS A 892 -24.08 17.68 17.42
C LYS A 892 -24.86 18.99 17.40
N ILE A 893 -24.20 20.06 16.97
CA ILE A 893 -24.80 21.37 16.69
C ILE A 893 -24.50 21.75 15.24
N ILE A 894 -25.53 22.24 14.53
CA ILE A 894 -25.37 22.77 13.18
C ILE A 894 -25.29 24.28 13.28
N LEU A 895 -24.17 24.85 12.87
CA LEU A 895 -23.89 26.28 12.85
C LEU A 895 -24.10 26.83 11.42
N PRO A 896 -24.35 28.13 11.24
CA PRO A 896 -24.25 28.77 9.93
C PRO A 896 -22.86 28.58 9.31
N LYS A 897 -22.77 28.51 7.96
CA LYS A 897 -21.51 28.22 7.24
C LYS A 897 -20.36 29.17 7.59
N ASN A 898 -20.68 30.43 7.91
CA ASN A 898 -19.69 31.45 8.23
C ASN A 898 -18.94 31.20 9.55
N PHE A 899 -19.37 30.25 10.39
CA PHE A 899 -18.55 29.68 11.46
C PHE A 899 -17.51 28.74 10.85
N SER A 900 -16.45 29.33 10.31
CA SER A 900 -15.45 28.63 9.48
C SER A 900 -14.05 28.60 10.08
N ASN A 901 -13.75 29.44 11.08
CA ASN A 901 -12.43 29.49 11.73
C ASN A 901 -12.44 28.64 13.00
N LEU A 902 -11.53 27.68 13.11
CA LEU A 902 -11.45 26.70 14.18
C LEU A 902 -10.08 26.75 14.86
N VAL A 903 -10.04 27.06 16.14
CA VAL A 903 -8.84 26.96 16.98
C VAL A 903 -9.11 25.93 18.07
N TYR A 904 -8.20 25.00 18.34
CA TYR A 904 -8.43 24.02 19.40
C TYR A 904 -7.14 23.61 20.09
N TYR A 905 -7.25 23.27 21.38
CA TYR A 905 -6.16 22.64 22.14
C TYR A 905 -6.43 21.14 22.28
N GLY A 906 -5.68 20.33 21.55
CA GLY A 906 -5.88 18.87 21.50
C GLY A 906 -4.87 18.20 20.58
N ARG A 907 -5.16 16.98 20.09
CA ARG A 907 -4.28 16.31 19.12
C ARG A 907 -4.47 16.83 17.69
N GLY A 908 -3.38 17.12 16.99
CA GLY A 908 -3.42 17.65 15.63
C GLY A 908 -2.07 17.76 14.93
N PRO A 909 -2.03 18.43 13.76
CA PRO A 909 -3.17 19.03 13.06
C PRO A 909 -3.96 18.03 12.19
N SER A 910 -3.42 16.84 11.90
CA SER A 910 -4.10 15.81 11.09
C SER A 910 -5.27 15.15 11.85
N GLU A 911 -6.21 14.53 11.12
CA GLU A 911 -7.24 13.70 11.75
C GLU A 911 -6.63 12.52 12.53
N ASN A 912 -7.29 12.13 13.61
CA ASN A 912 -6.86 11.05 14.49
C ASN A 912 -8.07 10.42 15.21
N TYR A 913 -7.92 9.16 15.63
CA TYR A 913 -8.95 8.33 16.27
C TYR A 913 -8.38 7.65 17.52
N GLU A 914 -9.24 7.05 18.34
CA GLU A 914 -8.83 6.53 19.65
C GLU A 914 -7.74 5.45 19.56
N ASP A 915 -7.75 4.67 18.48
CA ASP A 915 -6.73 3.69 18.15
C ASP A 915 -5.59 4.26 17.27
N ARG A 916 -5.86 5.25 16.41
CA ARG A 916 -4.86 5.90 15.52
C ARG A 916 -4.60 7.37 15.89
N LYS A 917 -3.65 7.64 16.79
CA LYS A 917 -3.34 9.01 17.25
C LYS A 917 -1.89 9.28 17.63
N TYR A 918 -0.98 8.33 17.43
CA TYR A 918 0.39 8.42 17.95
C TYR A 918 1.27 9.40 17.16
N ASN A 919 0.97 9.62 15.87
CA ASN A 919 1.64 10.64 15.05
C ASN A 919 1.24 12.09 15.40
N THR A 920 0.12 12.28 16.08
CA THR A 920 -0.42 13.62 16.39
C THR A 920 -0.01 14.09 17.76
N LYS A 921 0.44 15.35 17.84
CA LYS A 921 0.89 15.98 19.09
C LYS A 921 -0.26 16.75 19.74
N VAL A 922 -0.24 16.82 21.06
CA VAL A 922 -1.06 17.75 21.83
C VAL A 922 -0.50 19.17 21.68
N GLY A 923 -1.32 20.11 21.21
CA GLY A 923 -0.95 21.50 21.00
C GLY A 923 -2.13 22.38 20.59
N VAL A 924 -1.92 23.69 20.50
CA VAL A 924 -2.94 24.61 19.95
C VAL A 924 -2.80 24.66 18.44
N PHE A 925 -3.87 24.31 17.73
CA PHE A 925 -3.94 24.31 16.27
C PHE A 925 -4.98 25.32 15.78
N ASN A 926 -4.66 26.00 14.68
CA ASN A 926 -5.54 26.95 14.01
C ASN A 926 -5.77 26.48 12.57
N GLN A 927 -7.02 26.18 12.24
CA GLN A 927 -7.45 25.65 10.94
C GLN A 927 -8.81 26.24 10.56
N THR A 928 -9.19 26.06 9.32
CA THR A 928 -10.55 26.29 8.84
C THR A 928 -11.37 24.99 8.88
N VAL A 929 -12.69 25.11 8.82
CA VAL A 929 -13.61 23.97 8.72
C VAL A 929 -13.38 23.18 7.43
N SER A 930 -13.09 23.85 6.31
CA SER A 930 -12.77 23.17 5.04
C SER A 930 -11.48 22.34 5.12
N GLU A 931 -10.47 22.78 5.89
CA GLU A 931 -9.23 22.02 6.12
C GLU A 931 -9.42 20.79 7.01
N GLN A 932 -10.58 20.62 7.67
CA GLN A 932 -10.86 19.42 8.47
C GLN A 932 -11.26 18.21 7.63
N TYR A 933 -11.75 18.41 6.40
CA TYR A 933 -12.26 17.34 5.55
C TYR A 933 -11.12 16.65 4.79
N TYR A 934 -10.98 15.33 4.97
CA TYR A 934 -10.13 14.50 4.10
C TYR A 934 -10.98 13.74 3.07
N PRO A 935 -10.73 13.91 1.75
CA PRO A 935 -11.53 13.29 0.70
C PRO A 935 -11.08 11.85 0.39
N TYR A 936 -11.40 10.91 1.28
CA TYR A 936 -11.25 9.47 0.97
C TYR A 936 -12.02 9.12 -0.32
N ILE A 937 -11.45 8.24 -1.17
CA ILE A 937 -12.01 7.95 -2.51
C ILE A 937 -13.52 7.64 -2.43
N ARG A 938 -13.90 6.68 -1.57
CA ARG A 938 -15.29 6.50 -1.14
C ARG A 938 -15.57 7.41 0.06
N PRO A 939 -16.63 8.24 0.02
CA PRO A 939 -17.03 9.07 1.17
C PRO A 939 -17.29 8.27 2.45
N GLN A 940 -16.82 8.79 3.58
CA GLN A 940 -16.97 8.18 4.90
C GLN A 940 -16.61 9.14 6.04
N GLU A 941 -16.70 8.69 7.31
CA GLU A 941 -16.29 9.50 8.46
C GLU A 941 -14.83 9.97 8.36
N THR A 942 -14.62 11.26 8.62
CA THR A 942 -13.32 11.95 8.54
C THR A 942 -13.30 13.18 9.46
N GLY A 943 -12.10 13.72 9.73
CA GLY A 943 -11.90 15.01 10.37
C GLY A 943 -11.93 14.97 11.90
N ASN A 944 -11.96 13.77 12.50
CA ASN A 944 -11.99 13.61 13.95
C ASN A 944 -10.67 14.08 14.59
N LYS A 945 -10.77 14.75 15.75
CA LYS A 945 -9.66 15.07 16.65
C LYS A 945 -9.95 14.47 18.02
N THR A 946 -8.95 13.87 18.66
CA THR A 946 -9.05 13.31 20.00
C THR A 946 -8.29 14.13 21.03
N ASP A 947 -8.48 13.77 22.31
CA ASP A 947 -7.80 14.37 23.46
C ASP A 947 -7.92 15.92 23.48
N VAL A 948 -9.08 16.47 23.09
CA VAL A 948 -9.34 17.92 23.05
C VAL A 948 -9.69 18.44 24.44
N ARG A 949 -9.08 19.56 24.82
CA ARG A 949 -9.30 20.28 26.08
C ARG A 949 -10.37 21.35 25.93
N TRP A 950 -10.26 22.11 24.85
CA TRP A 950 -11.20 23.13 24.42
C TRP A 950 -11.09 23.33 22.90
N LEU A 951 -12.16 23.82 22.28
CA LEU A 951 -12.13 24.35 20.92
C LEU A 951 -12.86 25.68 20.85
N GLU A 952 -12.47 26.53 19.93
CA GLU A 952 -13.09 27.78 19.58
C GLU A 952 -13.47 27.75 18.11
N ILE A 953 -14.73 28.04 17.82
CA ILE A 953 -15.21 28.20 16.44
C ILE A 953 -15.84 29.58 16.28
N SER A 954 -15.48 30.31 15.23
CA SER A 954 -15.90 31.70 15.08
C SER A 954 -16.28 32.07 13.65
N ASN A 955 -17.16 33.07 13.57
CA ASN A 955 -17.38 33.88 12.38
C ASN A 955 -16.74 35.28 12.59
N ASN A 956 -17.19 36.28 11.83
CA ASN A 956 -16.68 37.65 11.94
C ASN A 956 -17.20 38.44 13.15
N ALA A 957 -18.32 38.02 13.75
CA ALA A 957 -19.02 38.77 14.82
C ALA A 957 -18.98 38.05 16.18
N VAL A 958 -19.02 36.72 16.19
CA VAL A 958 -19.12 35.89 17.39
C VAL A 958 -18.13 34.73 17.34
N LYS A 959 -17.58 34.41 18.51
CA LYS A 959 -16.78 33.22 18.78
C LYS A 959 -17.49 32.35 19.80
N ILE A 960 -17.45 31.04 19.61
CA ILE A 960 -18.00 30.04 20.55
C ILE A 960 -16.84 29.20 21.06
N THR A 961 -16.66 29.15 22.37
CA THR A 961 -15.73 28.23 23.03
C THR A 961 -16.49 27.02 23.56
N ILE A 962 -16.04 25.82 23.23
CA ILE A 962 -16.49 24.55 23.80
C ILE A 962 -15.42 24.03 24.73
N GLN A 963 -15.83 23.64 25.95
CA GLN A 963 -14.95 23.00 26.92
C GLN A 963 -15.71 21.91 27.69
N SER A 964 -15.01 20.87 28.10
CA SER A 964 -15.56 19.68 28.75
C SER A 964 -14.87 19.40 30.09
N ASN A 965 -15.56 18.68 30.98
CA ASN A 965 -15.01 18.23 32.26
C ASN A 965 -14.01 17.07 32.08
N GLU A 966 -14.07 16.42 30.92
CA GLU A 966 -13.15 15.38 30.45
C GLU A 966 -12.50 15.81 29.14
N LEU A 967 -11.38 15.18 28.76
CA LEU A 967 -10.90 15.27 27.38
C LEU A 967 -11.96 14.68 26.44
N PHE A 968 -12.17 15.34 25.30
CA PHE A 968 -13.24 14.99 24.37
C PHE A 968 -12.73 14.88 22.93
N ALA A 969 -13.56 14.35 22.05
CA ALA A 969 -13.32 14.29 20.62
C ALA A 969 -14.24 15.26 19.85
N MET A 970 -13.77 15.76 18.72
CA MET A 970 -14.57 16.68 17.91
C MET A 970 -14.34 16.50 16.41
N SER A 971 -15.30 16.96 15.62
CA SER A 971 -15.14 17.20 14.18
C SER A 971 -16.02 18.39 13.79
N ALA A 972 -15.53 19.22 12.87
CA ALA A 972 -16.28 20.32 12.29
C ALA A 972 -16.19 20.22 10.77
N LEU A 973 -17.31 20.03 10.07
CA LEU A 973 -17.35 19.83 8.62
C LEU A 973 -18.45 20.65 7.95
N HIS A 974 -18.26 21.03 6.70
CA HIS A 974 -19.33 21.58 5.85
C HIS A 974 -20.27 20.49 5.28
N TYR A 975 -20.25 19.31 5.88
CA TYR A 975 -21.03 18.14 5.49
C TYR A 975 -21.83 17.64 6.69
N LEU A 976 -23.03 17.13 6.44
CA LEU A 976 -23.74 16.33 7.43
C LEU A 976 -23.23 14.89 7.40
N THR A 977 -23.45 14.13 8.48
CA THR A 977 -23.09 12.70 8.52
C THR A 977 -23.76 11.94 7.38
N GLU A 978 -24.98 12.32 7.02
CA GLU A 978 -25.78 11.69 5.98
C GLU A 978 -25.22 11.94 4.57
N ASP A 979 -24.39 12.97 4.36
CA ASP A 979 -23.71 13.19 3.07
C ASP A 979 -22.60 12.16 2.84
N LEU A 980 -22.01 11.65 3.93
CA LEU A 980 -20.88 10.71 3.93
C LEU A 980 -21.32 9.23 4.15
N ASP A 981 -22.58 8.99 4.52
CA ASP A 981 -23.11 7.67 4.87
C ASP A 981 -23.78 7.03 3.64
N ASP A 982 -23.28 5.89 3.16
CA ASP A 982 -23.85 5.14 2.03
C ASP A 982 -25.14 4.38 2.40
N GLY A 983 -25.46 4.25 3.69
CA GLY A 983 -26.60 3.48 4.17
C GLY A 983 -26.26 2.01 4.43
N LEU A 984 -27.14 1.10 4.04
CA LEU A 984 -27.04 -0.33 4.40
C LEU A 984 -26.03 -1.10 3.55
N GLU A 985 -25.80 -0.64 2.32
CA GLU A 985 -24.88 -1.22 1.35
C GLU A 985 -24.01 -0.09 0.79
N LYS A 986 -22.84 -0.44 0.26
CA LYS A 986 -21.97 0.54 -0.41
C LYS A 986 -22.64 1.08 -1.66
N ASP A 987 -22.68 2.39 -1.80
CA ASP A 987 -23.13 3.06 -3.02
C ASP A 987 -21.93 3.34 -3.93
N GLN A 988 -22.18 3.54 -5.23
CA GLN A 988 -21.14 3.84 -6.21
C GLN A 988 -20.86 5.36 -6.21
N ARG A 989 -20.25 5.87 -5.13
CA ARG A 989 -19.99 7.30 -4.92
C ARG A 989 -18.51 7.62 -4.71
N ASN A 990 -18.10 8.77 -5.22
CA ASN A 990 -16.75 9.31 -5.06
C ASN A 990 -16.76 10.57 -4.19
N ALA A 991 -15.67 10.87 -3.47
CA ALA A 991 -15.54 12.15 -2.74
C ALA A 991 -15.74 13.38 -3.64
N ALA A 992 -15.35 13.28 -4.91
CA ALA A 992 -15.57 14.33 -5.91
C ALA A 992 -17.06 14.52 -6.30
N ASP A 993 -17.98 13.65 -5.86
CA ASP A 993 -19.43 13.84 -6.00
C ASP A 993 -20.02 14.75 -4.92
N LEU A 994 -19.25 15.03 -3.86
CA LEU A 994 -19.72 15.82 -2.73
C LEU A 994 -19.49 17.31 -2.94
N SER A 995 -20.42 18.13 -2.47
CA SER A 995 -20.32 19.58 -2.42
C SER A 995 -20.58 20.07 -1.02
N GLU A 996 -19.77 21.02 -0.56
CA GLU A 996 -19.98 21.64 0.75
C GLU A 996 -21.39 22.23 0.87
N ARG A 997 -22.05 21.97 1.99
CA ARG A 997 -23.35 22.58 2.31
C ARG A 997 -23.17 24.00 2.86
N ASP A 998 -24.27 24.75 2.86
CA ASP A 998 -24.38 26.03 3.56
C ASP A 998 -24.52 25.85 5.09
N LEU A 999 -23.62 25.10 5.73
CA LEU A 999 -23.62 24.90 7.17
C LEU A 999 -22.23 24.48 7.68
N THR A 1000 -22.03 24.55 8.99
CA THR A 1000 -20.94 23.87 9.68
C THR A 1000 -21.55 22.88 10.68
N SER A 1001 -21.32 21.59 10.47
CA SER A 1001 -21.70 20.52 11.38
C SER A 1001 -20.60 20.30 12.40
N LEU A 1002 -20.83 20.73 13.65
CA LEU A 1002 -19.89 20.55 14.76
C LEU A 1002 -20.37 19.39 15.65
N LYS A 1003 -19.56 18.34 15.76
CA LYS A 1003 -19.77 17.19 16.65
C LYS A 1003 -18.87 17.34 17.87
N ILE A 1004 -19.46 17.17 19.06
CA ILE A 1004 -18.82 17.33 20.38
C ILE A 1004 -19.04 16.01 21.13
N ASP A 1005 -18.05 15.14 21.07
CA ASP A 1005 -18.19 13.75 21.51
C ASP A 1005 -17.34 13.48 22.75
N TYR A 1006 -17.89 12.81 23.75
CA TYR A 1006 -17.07 12.26 24.83
C TYR A 1006 -16.01 11.33 24.24
N LYS A 1007 -16.49 10.34 23.47
CA LYS A 1007 -15.67 9.38 22.75
C LYS A 1007 -16.40 8.85 21.52
N GLN A 1008 -15.59 8.37 20.59
CA GLN A 1008 -15.99 7.59 19.42
C GLN A 1008 -15.17 6.30 19.43
N MET A 1009 -15.75 5.18 18.98
CA MET A 1009 -14.99 3.93 18.84
C MET A 1009 -13.85 4.05 17.81
N GLY A 1010 -12.85 3.18 17.91
CA GLY A 1010 -11.72 3.13 16.97
C GLY A 1010 -12.11 2.91 15.50
N VAL A 1011 -11.15 3.05 14.59
CA VAL A 1011 -11.33 2.77 13.15
C VAL A 1011 -10.98 1.34 12.76
N GLY A 1012 -10.25 0.59 13.60
CA GLY A 1012 -9.91 -0.80 13.33
C GLY A 1012 -8.88 -0.97 12.20
N GLY A 1013 -8.98 -2.05 11.42
CA GLY A 1013 -8.07 -2.32 10.30
C GLY A 1013 -7.11 -3.49 10.50
N ILE A 1014 -7.49 -4.50 11.30
CA ILE A 1014 -6.85 -5.83 11.17
C ILE A 1014 -7.12 -6.33 9.75
N ASP A 1015 -8.40 -6.36 9.39
CA ASP A 1015 -8.94 -6.57 8.05
C ASP A 1015 -10.10 -5.59 7.80
N SER A 1016 -10.67 -5.63 6.59
CA SER A 1016 -11.86 -4.85 6.20
C SER A 1016 -13.04 -5.74 5.74
N TRP A 1017 -13.14 -6.97 6.27
CA TRP A 1017 -14.20 -7.94 5.91
C TRP A 1017 -14.77 -8.70 7.12
N GLY A 1018 -14.47 -8.27 8.34
CA GLY A 1018 -15.15 -8.77 9.53
C GLY A 1018 -14.61 -8.26 10.86
N ALA A 1019 -13.35 -7.82 10.91
CA ALA A 1019 -12.72 -7.37 12.15
C ALA A 1019 -13.33 -6.07 12.68
N TRP A 1020 -13.53 -6.06 13.99
CA TRP A 1020 -13.83 -4.85 14.75
C TRP A 1020 -12.55 -4.18 15.27
N PRO A 1021 -12.59 -2.90 15.66
CA PRO A 1021 -11.54 -2.33 16.51
C PRO A 1021 -11.30 -3.22 17.74
N LEU A 1022 -10.05 -3.24 18.24
CA LEU A 1022 -9.73 -4.02 19.44
C LEU A 1022 -10.63 -3.61 20.61
N ASP A 1023 -10.91 -4.56 21.49
CA ASP A 1023 -11.90 -4.40 22.57
C ASP A 1023 -11.71 -3.13 23.43
N GLN A 1024 -10.47 -2.72 23.65
CA GLN A 1024 -10.11 -1.51 24.39
C GLN A 1024 -10.52 -0.18 23.72
N TYR A 1025 -10.86 -0.23 22.43
CA TYR A 1025 -11.29 0.91 21.61
C TYR A 1025 -12.80 0.89 21.31
N LEU A 1026 -13.56 -0.02 21.94
CA LEU A 1026 -15.01 -0.13 21.78
C LEU A 1026 -15.77 0.49 22.97
N LEU A 1027 -16.95 1.06 22.71
CA LEU A 1027 -17.81 1.63 23.75
C LEU A 1027 -18.86 0.60 24.22
N LYS A 1028 -18.45 -0.30 25.12
CA LYS A 1028 -19.29 -1.41 25.64
C LYS A 1028 -19.97 -1.15 27.00
N LYS A 1029 -19.78 0.03 27.61
CA LYS A 1029 -20.39 0.35 28.92
C LYS A 1029 -21.92 0.43 28.82
N LYS A 1030 -22.61 0.20 29.95
CA LYS A 1030 -24.07 0.30 30.08
C LYS A 1030 -24.57 1.65 30.62
N SER A 1031 -23.65 2.52 31.04
CA SER A 1031 -23.98 3.89 31.43
C SER A 1031 -22.86 4.81 30.98
N TYR A 1032 -23.25 5.97 30.45
CA TYR A 1032 -22.35 7.02 30.00
C TYR A 1032 -22.82 8.36 30.54
N GLN A 1033 -21.87 9.20 30.93
CA GLN A 1033 -22.13 10.57 31.33
C GLN A 1033 -21.05 11.48 30.75
N TYR A 1034 -21.48 12.63 30.23
CA TYR A 1034 -20.61 13.59 29.58
C TYR A 1034 -21.13 15.00 29.82
N GLN A 1035 -20.23 15.94 30.13
CA GLN A 1035 -20.60 17.33 30.39
C GLN A 1035 -19.70 18.29 29.61
N PHE A 1036 -20.32 19.19 28.84
CA PHE A 1036 -19.62 20.24 28.10
C PHE A 1036 -20.37 21.56 28.16
N SER A 1037 -19.65 22.67 27.97
CA SER A 1037 -20.19 24.03 27.93
C SER A 1037 -20.06 24.61 26.53
N ILE A 1038 -21.04 25.40 26.11
CA ILE A 1038 -21.01 26.29 24.95
C ILE A 1038 -20.98 27.72 25.48
N ILE A 1039 -19.89 28.44 25.21
CA ILE A 1039 -19.64 29.77 25.77
C ILE A 1039 -19.45 30.77 24.63
N PRO A 1040 -20.43 31.65 24.37
CA PRO A 1040 -20.34 32.63 23.30
C PRO A 1040 -19.65 33.92 23.75
N PHE A 1041 -18.92 34.54 22.82
CA PHE A 1041 -18.24 35.83 22.99
C PHE A 1041 -18.44 36.69 21.75
N VAL A 1042 -18.55 38.01 21.93
CA VAL A 1042 -18.46 38.96 20.82
C VAL A 1042 -17.00 39.03 20.39
N LYS A 1043 -16.75 38.98 19.09
CA LYS A 1043 -15.40 39.13 18.53
C LYS A 1043 -15.12 40.64 18.43
N GLU A 1044 -14.03 41.08 19.05
CA GLU A 1044 -13.56 42.48 18.98
C GLU A 1044 -12.99 42.83 17.60
#